data_AF-A0AAN8DSZ4-F1
#
_entry.id   AF-A0AAN8DSZ4-F1
#
_cell.length_a   1.000
_cell.length_b   1.000
_cell.length_c   1.000
_cell.angle_alpha   90.00
_cell.angle_beta   90.00
_cell.angle_gamma   90.00
#
_symmetry.space_group_name_H-M   'P 1'
#
loop_
_entity.id
_entity.type
_entity.pdbx_description
1 polymer ?
#
loop_
_entity_poly.entity_id
_entity_poly.type
_entity_poly.pdbx_seq_one_letter_code
_entity_poly.pdbx_strand_id
1 'polypeptide(L)'
;MQRKCQLWIWNAVTAGYGIYTHHGVYHPKKKKIRVVFDCAATFQGTSLNAQLLQGPDLTSTLVGVMTRFRKEPVVLMADIEAMFHQVQVPAEDSDLLRFLWWPNGDHHQNFEEHRMVAHLFGATSSPSCASFALRKCAEDHREQFSPKVINTVLHNFYVDDCLTSVVSEEEAVELYHDLCALCAQGGFHLTKWISNRRTVLAAIPSMERAKEVKDLDLDNDTLPVERALSVQWCIESDVFKFKVMIKDKPITRRGILSMVSSIFDPLGILAPVVLSAKMILQDLYRRELGWDDIIPAAAAQEWNNWLKELCNLEEFKVDRCLKPVDFGEVTSAQLHHFADASEDGYGTVTYLLLHNIKAQVHCVFIMGKARVAPLKPITIPRMELTAAVVASRMDKMCRKELQMQLKDSIFWTDSTSVLKYISNETLRFRTFVANRVSKIRSVSNPSQWRYADWASRGVKVETLLKDDTWVSGPQFLTGPEEQWPGNPDGFEMAPEDPEVKISLNVNAVQVEEEMDAVTRLINHLSSWIHLKKTVAWILRLKNLLLCLSRKRKQLSLTLAQSGLNKEQQDREMKKEMQTIKAQVVSGFLSIEDLRKAEKEIICFCQRKRFPDEIKGLQKGEGVKRTSHIYKLNPVLEDGVLRVGGRLSRAAMPEESKHPAILAKDLHISDIILRQVHQDVGHGGRNHMLSSLRQRYWISGASVAIRKTLSKCVVCRRLNGAPGMQQMADLPRDRVSPDEPPFTRVGVDYFGPFEVKRGRSTVKKYGVLFTCLTVRAIHIEVASSLDTDSFVNALRRFIARRGQVLELRSDNGTNFVGAERELREAIERLNIAKINNTLLQKGIKWTFNPPTGSHHGGVWERLIRSVRKVLNSSLKAQNLDEECLHTVLCEAESIINSRPITRASTDPNDLEALTPNHLLLLKTKPSFPPGLFHKEDIYARRIYFFFSVLDASSVSLCPTVMILLTK
;
A
#
# COMPACT_ATOMS: atom_id res chain seq x y z
N MET A 1 -13.51 -41.37 22.55
CA MET A 1 -12.98 -40.30 23.43
C MET A 1 -13.49 -38.91 23.06
N GLN A 2 -13.31 -38.42 21.82
CA GLN A 2 -13.76 -37.08 21.39
C GLN A 2 -15.28 -36.81 21.49
N ARG A 3 -16.15 -37.81 21.25
CA ARG A 3 -17.61 -37.60 21.20
C ARG A 3 -18.31 -37.41 22.56
N LYS A 4 -17.71 -37.87 23.68
CA LYS A 4 -18.30 -37.71 25.02
C LYS A 4 -17.88 -36.40 25.70
N CYS A 5 -16.65 -35.93 25.48
CA CYS A 5 -16.24 -34.57 25.87
C CYS A 5 -17.00 -33.50 25.08
N GLN A 6 -17.38 -33.81 23.83
CA GLN A 6 -18.14 -32.88 23.01
C GLN A 6 -19.51 -32.55 23.57
N LEU A 7 -20.25 -33.43 24.27
CA LEU A 7 -21.62 -33.10 24.71
C LEU A 7 -21.70 -32.25 25.99
N TRP A 8 -20.64 -32.16 26.78
CA TRP A 8 -20.66 -31.45 28.09
C TRP A 8 -20.07 -30.03 28.04
N ILE A 9 -19.44 -29.66 26.92
CA ILE A 9 -19.14 -28.26 26.58
C ILE A 9 -20.42 -27.40 26.46
N TRP A 10 -21.61 -28.03 26.51
CA TRP A 10 -22.86 -27.48 25.93
C TRP A 10 -23.81 -26.76 26.89
N ASN A 11 -23.52 -26.63 28.19
CA ASN A 11 -24.41 -25.91 29.13
C ASN A 11 -23.76 -24.74 29.90
N ALA A 12 -22.47 -24.44 29.71
CA ALA A 12 -21.79 -23.37 30.48
C ALA A 12 -21.75 -22.00 29.79
N VAL A 13 -21.99 -21.93 28.47
CA VAL A 13 -21.97 -20.66 27.71
C VAL A 13 -23.23 -19.80 27.97
N THR A 14 -24.23 -20.33 28.69
CA THR A 14 -25.35 -19.55 29.21
C THR A 14 -25.02 -18.72 30.46
N ALA A 15 -23.81 -18.85 31.04
CA ALA A 15 -23.41 -18.15 32.27
C ALA A 15 -22.22 -17.18 32.12
N GLY A 16 -21.68 -16.96 30.91
CA GLY A 16 -20.62 -15.97 30.68
C GLY A 16 -19.18 -16.43 30.96
N TYR A 17 -18.93 -17.74 31.08
CA TYR A 17 -17.58 -18.29 31.34
C TYR A 17 -17.12 -19.24 30.22
N GLY A 18 -15.81 -19.23 29.91
CA GLY A 18 -15.18 -20.12 28.93
C GLY A 18 -14.45 -21.29 29.61
N ILE A 19 -14.79 -22.53 29.25
CA ILE A 19 -14.15 -23.75 29.75
C ILE A 19 -13.30 -24.37 28.64
N TYR A 20 -12.01 -24.60 28.89
CA TYR A 20 -11.06 -25.08 27.87
C TYR A 20 -10.60 -26.50 28.11
N THR A 21 -10.47 -27.24 27.00
CA THR A 21 -9.93 -28.59 27.02
C THR A 21 -8.42 -28.56 27.16
N HIS A 22 -7.89 -29.53 27.89
CA HIS A 22 -6.47 -29.74 28.03
C HIS A 22 -6.12 -31.20 27.73
N HIS A 23 -4.87 -31.44 27.38
CA HIS A 23 -4.35 -32.79 27.18
C HIS A 23 -2.88 -32.86 27.57
N GLY A 24 -2.44 -34.06 27.96
CA GLY A 24 -1.04 -34.33 28.25
C GLY A 24 -0.24 -34.56 26.96
N VAL A 25 0.81 -33.78 26.77
CA VAL A 25 1.83 -34.03 25.74
C VAL A 25 3.05 -34.65 26.42
N TYR A 26 3.40 -35.87 26.00
CA TYR A 26 4.56 -36.58 26.52
C TYR A 26 5.80 -36.22 25.72
N HIS A 27 6.88 -35.84 26.41
CA HIS A 27 8.17 -35.67 25.74
C HIS A 27 8.70 -37.04 25.26
N PRO A 28 8.93 -37.27 23.95
CA PRO A 28 9.20 -38.59 23.39
C PRO A 28 10.37 -39.34 24.04
N LYS A 29 11.39 -38.60 24.49
CA LYS A 29 12.59 -39.17 25.13
C LYS A 29 12.58 -39.09 26.65
N LYS A 30 11.92 -38.09 27.25
CA LYS A 30 12.03 -37.79 28.68
C LYS A 30 10.85 -38.37 29.47
N LYS A 31 9.79 -38.84 28.78
CA LYS A 31 8.51 -39.32 29.34
C LYS A 31 7.83 -38.35 30.33
N LYS A 32 8.32 -37.12 30.45
CA LYS A 32 7.71 -36.04 31.24
C LYS A 32 6.44 -35.58 30.54
N ILE A 33 5.34 -35.49 31.28
CA ILE A 33 4.07 -34.96 30.82
C ILE A 33 4.09 -33.43 30.93
N ARG A 34 3.62 -32.74 29.89
CA ARG A 34 3.29 -31.31 29.92
C ARG A 34 1.80 -31.18 29.63
N VAL A 35 1.06 -30.48 30.50
CA VAL A 35 -0.34 -30.17 30.23
C VAL A 35 -0.38 -29.02 29.22
N VAL A 36 -1.07 -29.25 28.11
CA VAL A 36 -1.27 -28.23 27.06
C VAL A 36 -2.75 -27.92 26.98
N PHE A 37 -3.08 -26.64 27.03
CA PHE A 37 -4.45 -26.15 26.87
C PHE A 37 -4.72 -25.87 25.40
N ASP A 38 -5.82 -26.41 24.88
CA ASP A 38 -6.23 -26.15 23.51
C ASP A 38 -7.05 -24.85 23.45
N CYS A 39 -6.34 -23.73 23.47
CA CYS A 39 -6.94 -22.39 23.37
C CYS A 39 -7.35 -22.02 21.93
N ALA A 40 -7.04 -22.88 20.95
CA ALA A 40 -7.43 -22.72 19.55
C ALA A 40 -8.72 -23.45 19.21
N ALA A 41 -9.14 -24.42 20.04
CA ALA A 41 -10.39 -25.15 19.90
C ALA A 41 -11.57 -24.18 19.72
N THR A 42 -12.32 -24.36 18.63
CA THR A 42 -13.43 -23.48 18.30
C THR A 42 -14.75 -24.03 18.84
N PHE A 43 -15.54 -23.17 19.48
CA PHE A 43 -16.92 -23.43 19.85
C PHE A 43 -17.80 -22.25 19.40
N GLN A 44 -18.96 -22.54 18.80
CA GLN A 44 -19.87 -21.52 18.25
C GLN A 44 -19.18 -20.46 17.36
N GLY A 45 -18.16 -20.88 16.60
CA GLY A 45 -17.42 -20.00 15.69
C GLY A 45 -16.35 -19.11 16.33
N THR A 46 -16.06 -19.27 17.63
CA THR A 46 -15.01 -18.53 18.34
C THR A 46 -14.08 -19.45 19.14
N SER A 47 -12.90 -18.96 19.53
CA SER A 47 -11.95 -19.63 20.43
C SER A 47 -11.26 -18.58 21.31
N LEU A 48 -10.60 -19.00 22.39
CA LEU A 48 -9.87 -18.07 23.26
C LEU A 48 -8.80 -17.30 22.48
N ASN A 49 -8.01 -18.01 21.67
CA ASN A 49 -6.97 -17.37 20.86
C ASN A 49 -7.52 -16.42 19.79
N ALA A 50 -8.79 -16.57 19.37
CA ALA A 50 -9.46 -15.62 18.47
C ALA A 50 -9.92 -14.34 19.19
N GLN A 51 -10.12 -14.39 20.50
CA GLN A 51 -10.52 -13.25 21.34
C GLN A 51 -9.32 -12.57 22.02
N LEU A 52 -8.20 -13.27 22.19
CA LEU A 52 -6.97 -12.73 22.76
C LEU A 52 -6.15 -11.96 21.72
N LEU A 53 -5.61 -10.82 22.15
CA LEU A 53 -4.57 -10.12 21.41
C LEU A 53 -3.24 -10.85 21.63
N GLN A 54 -2.54 -11.21 20.54
CA GLN A 54 -1.23 -11.86 20.62
C GLN A 54 -0.16 -11.00 21.34
N GLY A 55 -0.32 -9.68 21.32
CA GLY A 55 0.67 -8.73 21.82
C GLY A 55 1.89 -8.57 20.88
N PRO A 56 2.78 -7.61 21.15
CA PRO A 56 4.01 -7.44 20.40
C PRO A 56 4.99 -8.59 20.66
N ASP A 57 5.84 -8.88 19.67
CA ASP A 57 6.99 -9.78 19.86
C ASP A 57 8.10 -9.06 20.63
N LEU A 58 8.24 -9.42 21.91
CA LEU A 58 9.24 -8.87 22.82
C LEU A 58 10.42 -9.81 23.02
N THR A 59 10.43 -10.96 22.34
CA THR A 59 11.49 -11.96 22.48
C THR A 59 12.77 -11.50 21.79
N SER A 60 13.91 -11.80 22.40
CA SER A 60 15.19 -11.58 21.72
C SER A 60 15.29 -12.53 20.53
N THR A 61 15.90 -12.07 19.43
CA THR A 61 16.04 -12.96 18.27
C THR A 61 16.98 -14.11 18.60
N LEU A 62 16.62 -15.32 18.17
CA LEU A 62 17.44 -16.53 18.33
C LEU A 62 18.89 -16.31 17.83
N VAL A 63 19.03 -15.69 16.65
CA VAL A 63 20.33 -15.36 16.05
C VAL A 63 21.11 -14.39 16.94
N GLY A 64 20.43 -13.40 17.54
CA GLY A 64 21.05 -12.43 18.42
C GLY A 64 21.59 -13.07 19.69
N VAL A 65 20.77 -13.87 20.36
CA VAL A 65 21.17 -14.60 21.58
C VAL A 65 22.33 -15.53 21.28
N MET A 66 22.25 -16.34 20.21
CA MET A 66 23.36 -17.20 19.77
C MET A 66 24.63 -16.42 19.43
N THR A 67 24.52 -15.25 18.81
CA THR A 67 25.69 -14.42 18.46
C THR A 67 26.37 -13.88 19.72
N ARG A 68 25.60 -13.40 20.71
CA ARG A 68 26.14 -12.94 22.00
C ARG A 68 26.70 -14.08 22.84
N PHE A 69 26.06 -15.23 22.80
CA PHE A 69 26.54 -16.45 23.46
C PHE A 69 27.91 -16.89 22.95
N ARG A 70 28.31 -16.50 21.74
CA ARG A 70 29.64 -16.78 21.17
C ARG A 70 30.70 -15.74 21.53
N LYS A 71 30.34 -14.60 22.12
CA LYS A 71 31.21 -13.41 22.16
C LYS A 71 32.47 -13.57 23.01
N GLU A 72 32.35 -14.20 24.18
CA GLU A 72 33.39 -14.25 25.20
C GLU A 72 33.68 -15.70 25.66
N PRO A 73 34.84 -16.00 26.28
CA PRO A 73 35.29 -17.37 26.55
C PRO A 73 34.57 -18.10 27.70
N VAL A 74 34.02 -17.38 28.69
CA VAL A 74 33.32 -18.01 29.82
C VAL A 74 31.81 -17.90 29.62
N VAL A 75 31.09 -19.00 29.80
CA VAL A 75 29.66 -19.09 29.47
C VAL A 75 28.79 -19.29 30.71
N LEU A 76 27.60 -18.70 30.67
CA LEU A 76 26.49 -19.05 31.54
C LEU A 76 25.24 -19.33 30.71
N MET A 77 24.61 -20.46 30.99
CA MET A 77 23.31 -20.83 30.44
C MET A 77 22.38 -21.22 31.58
N ALA A 78 21.12 -20.74 31.53
CA ALA A 78 20.09 -21.02 32.52
C ALA A 78 18.71 -21.04 31.87
N ASP A 79 17.70 -21.48 32.62
CA ASP A 79 16.30 -21.58 32.23
C ASP A 79 15.42 -20.97 33.33
N ILE A 80 14.39 -20.21 32.95
CA ILE A 80 13.37 -19.77 33.91
C ILE A 80 12.41 -20.92 34.16
N GLU A 81 12.33 -21.35 35.42
CA GLU A 81 11.47 -22.47 35.79
C GLU A 81 9.99 -22.18 35.47
N ALA A 82 9.43 -22.89 34.50
CA ALA A 82 8.01 -22.79 34.15
C ALA A 82 7.55 -21.31 33.97
N MET A 83 8.35 -20.52 33.24
CA MET A 83 8.21 -19.06 33.07
C MET A 83 6.77 -18.52 33.03
N PHE A 84 5.88 -19.12 32.23
CA PHE A 84 4.50 -18.63 32.11
C PHE A 84 3.70 -18.74 33.41
N HIS A 85 3.92 -19.78 34.20
CA HIS A 85 3.23 -19.97 35.48
C HIS A 85 3.74 -19.04 36.59
N GLN A 86 4.87 -18.37 36.40
CA GLN A 86 5.39 -17.35 37.31
C GLN A 86 4.75 -15.98 37.08
N VAL A 87 3.93 -15.81 36.02
CA VAL A 87 3.26 -14.56 35.69
C VAL A 87 1.75 -14.71 35.90
N GLN A 88 1.23 -13.97 36.87
CA GLN A 88 -0.18 -14.01 37.23
C GLN A 88 -1.06 -13.31 36.18
N VAL A 89 -2.28 -13.82 36.01
CA VAL A 89 -3.33 -13.21 35.20
C VAL A 89 -4.16 -12.31 36.10
N PRO A 90 -4.64 -11.14 35.63
CA PRO A 90 -5.56 -10.29 36.40
C PRO A 90 -6.74 -11.09 36.95
N ALA A 91 -7.14 -10.80 38.20
CA ALA A 91 -8.20 -11.55 38.86
C ALA A 91 -9.52 -11.55 38.07
N GLU A 92 -9.83 -10.42 37.42
CA GLU A 92 -10.98 -10.24 36.53
C GLU A 92 -10.96 -11.12 35.27
N ASP A 93 -9.78 -11.51 34.81
CA ASP A 93 -9.59 -12.32 33.60
C ASP A 93 -9.40 -13.82 33.91
N SER A 94 -9.09 -14.18 35.16
CA SER A 94 -8.81 -15.58 35.56
C SER A 94 -9.97 -16.54 35.30
N ASP A 95 -11.21 -16.04 35.36
CA ASP A 95 -12.42 -16.82 35.08
C ASP A 95 -12.56 -17.16 33.58
N LEU A 96 -11.82 -16.48 32.70
CA LEU A 96 -11.70 -16.82 31.28
C LEU A 96 -10.70 -17.95 31.03
N LEU A 97 -10.09 -18.56 32.06
CA LEU A 97 -9.10 -19.64 31.95
C LEU A 97 -9.53 -20.89 32.75
N ARG A 98 -10.84 -21.16 32.81
CA ARG A 98 -11.40 -22.33 33.49
C ARG A 98 -11.19 -23.62 32.70
N PHE A 99 -11.01 -24.72 33.40
CA PHE A 99 -10.85 -26.06 32.82
C PHE A 99 -11.41 -27.14 33.75
N LEU A 100 -11.82 -28.27 33.16
CA LEU A 100 -12.39 -29.41 33.89
C LEU A 100 -11.32 -30.47 34.11
N TRP A 101 -11.14 -30.93 35.35
CA TRP A 101 -10.19 -31.95 35.75
C TRP A 101 -10.91 -33.21 36.21
N TRP A 102 -10.49 -34.39 35.75
CA TRP A 102 -10.99 -35.66 36.30
C TRP A 102 -9.99 -36.21 37.33
N PRO A 103 -10.36 -36.32 38.61
CA PRO A 103 -9.50 -36.92 39.62
C PRO A 103 -9.05 -38.33 39.20
N ASN A 104 -7.75 -38.59 39.34
CA ASN A 104 -7.11 -39.87 38.96
C ASN A 104 -7.30 -40.29 37.49
N GLY A 105 -7.74 -39.38 36.61
CA GLY A 105 -8.10 -39.70 35.23
C GLY A 105 -9.33 -40.61 35.12
N ASP A 106 -10.14 -40.71 36.18
CA ASP A 106 -11.35 -41.53 36.18
C ASP A 106 -12.53 -40.74 35.61
N HIS A 107 -12.90 -41.06 34.38
CA HIS A 107 -14.01 -40.43 33.67
C HIS A 107 -15.40 -40.80 34.25
N HIS A 108 -15.46 -41.72 35.20
CA HIS A 108 -16.69 -42.09 35.92
C HIS A 108 -16.88 -41.28 37.21
N GLN A 109 -15.82 -40.62 37.69
CA GLN A 109 -15.92 -39.68 38.81
C GLN A 109 -16.42 -38.32 38.33
N ASN A 110 -17.01 -37.56 39.26
CA ASN A 110 -17.36 -36.17 39.00
C ASN A 110 -16.09 -35.38 38.69
N PHE A 111 -16.14 -34.57 37.63
CA PHE A 111 -15.05 -33.67 37.32
C PHE A 111 -15.01 -32.53 38.34
N GLU A 112 -13.81 -32.03 38.58
CA GLU A 112 -13.56 -30.81 39.34
C GLU A 112 -13.38 -29.64 38.37
N GLU A 113 -13.93 -28.49 38.70
CA GLU A 113 -13.69 -27.26 37.94
C GLU A 113 -12.53 -26.49 38.57
N HIS A 114 -11.51 -26.21 37.77
CA HIS A 114 -10.34 -25.44 38.16
C HIS A 114 -10.23 -24.19 37.29
N ARG A 115 -9.57 -23.16 37.80
CA ARG A 115 -9.23 -21.96 37.04
C ARG A 115 -7.74 -21.67 37.13
N MET A 116 -7.14 -21.31 35.99
CA MET A 116 -5.76 -20.84 36.00
C MET A 116 -5.68 -19.41 36.51
N VAL A 117 -4.77 -19.19 37.47
CA VAL A 117 -4.45 -17.86 38.02
C VAL A 117 -3.17 -17.28 37.42
N ALA A 118 -2.51 -18.03 36.54
CA ALA A 118 -1.28 -17.65 35.86
C ALA A 118 -1.39 -17.92 34.35
N HIS A 119 -0.50 -17.32 33.58
CA HIS A 119 -0.49 -17.49 32.14
C HIS A 119 -0.22 -18.97 31.78
N LEU A 120 -1.06 -19.52 30.91
CA LEU A 120 -1.00 -20.93 30.53
C LEU A 120 -0.23 -21.17 29.22
N PHE A 121 0.21 -22.41 29.03
CA PHE A 121 0.83 -22.86 27.78
C PHE A 121 -0.25 -23.22 26.74
N GLY A 122 -0.33 -22.43 25.65
CA GLY A 122 -1.30 -22.61 24.55
C GLY A 122 -2.04 -21.33 24.15
N ALA A 123 -2.08 -20.32 25.03
CA ALA A 123 -2.66 -19.02 24.73
C ALA A 123 -1.70 -18.14 23.91
N THR A 124 -2.23 -17.44 22.91
CA THR A 124 -1.45 -16.57 22.01
C THR A 124 -0.83 -15.35 22.70
N SER A 125 -1.42 -14.89 23.80
CA SER A 125 -0.93 -13.72 24.57
C SER A 125 0.18 -14.07 25.57
N SER A 126 0.22 -15.29 26.09
CA SER A 126 1.14 -15.69 27.18
C SER A 126 2.62 -15.37 26.92
N PRO A 127 3.20 -15.64 25.73
CA PRO A 127 4.60 -15.33 25.47
C PRO A 127 4.91 -13.83 25.58
N SER A 128 4.03 -12.97 25.07
CA SER A 128 4.18 -11.52 25.11
C SER A 128 4.07 -10.99 26.53
N CYS A 129 3.06 -11.44 27.28
CA CYS A 129 2.85 -11.06 28.69
C CYS A 129 4.02 -11.48 29.58
N ALA A 130 4.50 -12.72 29.44
CA ALA A 130 5.61 -13.21 30.25
C ALA A 130 6.93 -12.49 29.93
N SER A 131 7.20 -12.27 28.63
CA SER A 131 8.38 -11.51 28.20
C SER A 131 8.31 -10.05 28.64
N PHE A 132 7.12 -9.44 28.63
CA PHE A 132 6.91 -8.08 29.14
C PHE A 132 7.20 -8.01 30.63
N ALA A 133 6.66 -8.94 31.44
CA ALA A 133 6.87 -8.97 32.88
C ALA A 133 8.37 -9.10 33.24
N LEU A 134 9.10 -10.01 32.58
CA LEU A 134 10.54 -10.18 32.78
C LEU A 134 11.32 -8.90 32.43
N ARG A 135 11.03 -8.30 31.28
CA ARG A 135 11.70 -7.06 30.85
C ARG A 135 11.34 -5.88 31.74
N LYS A 136 10.09 -5.80 32.19
CA LYS A 136 9.62 -4.74 33.08
C LYS A 136 10.28 -4.84 34.45
N CYS A 137 10.48 -6.05 34.98
CA CYS A 137 11.28 -6.29 36.18
C CYS A 137 12.70 -5.72 36.04
N ALA A 138 13.38 -5.98 34.92
CA ALA A 138 14.70 -5.40 34.66
C ALA A 138 14.69 -3.87 34.55
N GLU A 139 13.68 -3.29 33.91
CA GLU A 139 13.55 -1.82 33.81
C GLU A 139 13.29 -1.15 35.16
N ASP A 140 12.40 -1.73 35.97
CA ASP A 140 12.02 -1.15 37.26
C ASP A 140 13.16 -1.16 38.28
N HIS A 141 14.13 -2.07 38.11
CA HIS A 141 15.32 -2.18 38.98
C HIS A 141 16.61 -1.71 38.30
N ARG A 142 16.50 -0.96 37.19
CA ARG A 142 17.66 -0.51 36.39
C ARG A 142 18.70 0.30 37.19
N GLU A 143 18.27 1.02 38.22
CA GLU A 143 19.15 1.81 39.09
C GLU A 143 19.84 0.99 40.18
N GLN A 144 19.35 -0.22 40.48
CA GLN A 144 19.83 -1.07 41.57
C GLN A 144 20.85 -2.11 41.11
N PHE A 145 20.81 -2.51 39.84
CA PHE A 145 21.69 -3.52 39.26
C PHE A 145 22.57 -2.93 38.16
N SER A 146 23.72 -3.56 37.92
CA SER A 146 24.65 -3.09 36.89
C SER A 146 24.01 -3.11 35.49
N PRO A 147 24.41 -2.19 34.58
CA PRO A 147 23.88 -2.17 33.20
C PRO A 147 24.06 -3.51 32.47
N LYS A 148 25.08 -4.29 32.84
CA LYS A 148 25.34 -5.61 32.26
C LYS A 148 24.25 -6.63 32.61
N VAL A 149 23.82 -6.68 33.86
CA VAL A 149 22.76 -7.59 34.33
C VAL A 149 21.44 -7.23 33.65
N ILE A 150 21.11 -5.93 33.63
CA ILE A 150 19.91 -5.42 32.94
C ILE A 150 19.94 -5.78 31.45
N ASN A 151 21.07 -5.53 30.77
CA ASN A 151 21.19 -5.84 29.35
C ASN A 151 21.12 -7.34 29.06
N THR A 152 21.58 -8.18 29.98
CA THR A 152 21.45 -9.65 29.88
C THR A 152 19.98 -10.05 29.90
N VAL A 153 19.16 -9.54 30.83
CA VAL A 153 17.71 -9.83 30.84
C VAL A 153 17.02 -9.32 29.55
N LEU A 154 17.38 -8.12 29.10
CA LEU A 154 16.73 -7.50 27.93
C LEU A 154 17.10 -8.16 26.59
N HIS A 155 18.27 -8.79 26.47
CA HIS A 155 18.80 -9.24 25.18
C HIS A 155 19.27 -10.70 25.13
N ASN A 156 19.49 -11.38 26.25
CA ASN A 156 20.08 -12.73 26.26
C ASN A 156 19.08 -13.85 26.60
N PHE A 157 17.82 -13.50 26.80
CA PHE A 157 16.73 -14.47 26.92
C PHE A 157 16.06 -14.75 25.57
N TYR A 158 16.03 -16.01 25.17
CA TYR A 158 15.16 -16.52 24.12
C TYR A 158 13.98 -17.24 24.78
N VAL A 159 12.89 -16.50 25.01
CA VAL A 159 11.77 -16.94 25.86
C VAL A 159 12.29 -17.22 27.29
N ASP A 160 12.35 -18.49 27.71
CA ASP A 160 12.76 -18.96 29.03
C ASP A 160 14.26 -19.28 29.12
N ASP A 161 14.93 -19.48 27.98
CA ASP A 161 16.36 -19.84 27.93
C ASP A 161 17.26 -18.58 27.96
N CYS A 162 18.11 -18.46 28.98
CA CYS A 162 19.15 -17.43 29.10
C CYS A 162 20.50 -17.97 28.63
N LEU A 163 21.11 -17.32 27.64
CA LEU A 163 22.45 -17.67 27.16
C LEU A 163 23.33 -16.42 27.09
N THR A 164 24.41 -16.39 27.87
CA THR A 164 25.35 -15.27 27.89
C THR A 164 26.80 -15.75 28.02
N SER A 165 27.74 -14.85 27.71
CA SER A 165 29.17 -15.10 27.85
C SER A 165 29.88 -13.87 28.37
N VAL A 166 30.92 -14.07 29.19
CA VAL A 166 31.68 -13.06 29.90
C VAL A 166 33.18 -13.36 29.83
N VAL A 167 34.02 -12.39 30.20
CA VAL A 167 35.46 -12.43 29.96
C VAL A 167 36.16 -13.38 30.93
N SER A 168 35.78 -13.36 32.21
CA SER A 168 36.44 -14.12 33.27
C SER A 168 35.47 -14.96 34.11
N GLU A 169 36.04 -15.88 34.88
CA GLU A 169 35.28 -16.78 35.76
C GLU A 169 34.66 -16.04 36.94
N GLU A 170 35.37 -15.04 37.49
CA GLU A 170 34.89 -14.17 38.57
C GLU A 170 33.67 -13.36 38.12
N GLU A 171 33.77 -12.78 36.91
CA GLU A 171 32.70 -12.01 36.30
C GLU A 171 31.46 -12.88 36.00
N ALA A 172 31.66 -14.18 35.77
CA ALA A 172 30.56 -15.14 35.60
C ALA A 172 29.87 -15.43 36.94
N VAL A 173 30.64 -15.68 38.00
CA VAL A 173 30.07 -15.93 39.34
C VAL A 173 29.30 -14.71 39.83
N GLU A 174 29.82 -13.49 39.66
CA GLU A 174 29.12 -12.26 39.99
C GLU A 174 27.81 -12.11 39.18
N LEU A 175 27.88 -12.32 37.87
CA LEU A 175 26.70 -12.23 37.00
C LEU A 175 25.63 -13.27 37.36
N TYR A 176 26.01 -14.48 37.77
CA TYR A 176 25.09 -15.50 38.26
C TYR A 176 24.31 -14.99 39.49
N HIS A 177 25.00 -14.48 40.51
CA HIS A 177 24.37 -13.97 41.73
C HIS A 177 23.43 -12.79 41.44
N ASP A 178 23.89 -11.82 40.64
CA ASP A 178 23.09 -10.64 40.30
C ASP A 178 21.87 -10.98 39.45
N LEU A 179 21.98 -11.92 38.50
CA LEU A 179 20.84 -12.36 37.68
C LEU A 179 19.78 -13.06 38.54
N CYS A 180 20.20 -13.94 39.45
CA CYS A 180 19.30 -14.59 40.39
C CYS A 180 18.61 -13.56 41.29
N ALA A 181 19.37 -12.60 41.84
CA ALA A 181 18.82 -11.55 42.69
C ALA A 181 17.83 -10.64 41.96
N LEU A 182 18.16 -10.21 40.73
CA LEU A 182 17.27 -9.39 39.91
C LEU A 182 15.99 -10.15 39.53
N CYS A 183 16.12 -11.37 39.01
CA CYS A 183 14.96 -12.17 38.61
C CYS A 183 14.04 -12.46 39.79
N ALA A 184 14.60 -12.69 40.98
CA ALA A 184 13.83 -12.89 42.20
C ALA A 184 12.97 -11.67 42.60
N GLN A 185 13.39 -10.43 42.26
CA GLN A 185 12.55 -9.23 42.48
C GLN A 185 11.24 -9.28 41.70
N GLY A 186 11.25 -9.92 40.52
CA GLY A 186 10.07 -10.16 39.70
C GLY A 186 9.33 -11.46 40.00
N GLY A 187 9.78 -12.22 41.01
CA GLY A 187 9.27 -13.57 41.29
C GLY A 187 9.76 -14.64 40.31
N PHE A 188 10.75 -14.33 39.47
CA PHE A 188 11.31 -15.28 38.52
C PHE A 188 12.44 -16.11 39.16
N HIS A 189 12.38 -17.43 38.99
CA HIS A 189 13.42 -18.36 39.47
C HIS A 189 14.20 -18.96 38.31
N LEU A 190 15.53 -18.76 38.32
CA LEU A 190 16.46 -19.31 37.34
C LEU A 190 17.01 -20.66 37.82
N THR A 191 17.03 -21.64 36.94
CA THR A 191 17.46 -23.01 37.21
C THR A 191 18.22 -23.60 36.01
N LYS A 192 18.61 -24.88 36.11
CA LYS A 192 19.35 -25.63 35.09
C LYS A 192 20.63 -24.93 34.63
N TRP A 193 21.36 -24.36 35.57
CA TRP A 193 22.59 -23.65 35.25
C TRP A 193 23.67 -24.58 34.67
N ILE A 194 24.33 -24.09 33.62
CA ILE A 194 25.45 -24.74 32.92
C ILE A 194 26.53 -23.69 32.62
N SER A 195 27.80 -24.08 32.74
CA SER A 195 28.97 -23.30 32.32
C SER A 195 30.04 -24.23 31.73
N ASN A 196 30.91 -23.68 30.88
CA ASN A 196 32.12 -24.37 30.41
C ASN A 196 33.30 -24.31 31.39
N ARG A 197 33.15 -23.62 32.52
CA ARG A 197 34.18 -23.51 33.55
C ARG A 197 33.73 -24.23 34.82
N ARG A 198 34.56 -25.19 35.27
CA ARG A 198 34.31 -26.01 36.47
C ARG A 198 34.22 -25.15 37.74
N THR A 199 35.07 -24.14 37.85
CA THR A 199 35.09 -23.14 38.92
C THR A 199 33.76 -22.40 39.05
N VAL A 200 33.19 -21.96 37.92
CA VAL A 200 31.87 -21.31 37.87
C VAL A 200 30.77 -22.29 38.27
N LEU A 201 30.81 -23.53 37.76
CA LEU A 201 29.86 -24.58 38.19
C LEU A 201 29.94 -24.88 39.69
N ALA A 202 31.15 -24.90 40.26
CA ALA A 202 31.38 -25.15 41.68
C ALA A 202 30.73 -24.08 42.57
N ALA A 203 30.72 -22.82 42.13
CA ALA A 203 30.06 -21.71 42.83
C ALA A 203 28.52 -21.79 42.82
N ILE A 204 27.93 -22.53 41.88
CA ILE A 204 26.47 -22.68 41.75
C ILE A 204 25.99 -23.86 42.61
N PRO A 205 24.92 -23.71 43.42
CA PRO A 205 24.36 -24.80 44.22
C PRO A 205 23.94 -26.00 43.36
N SER A 206 24.27 -27.23 43.79
CA SER A 206 24.00 -28.46 43.02
C SER A 206 22.52 -28.64 42.65
N MET A 207 21.59 -28.16 43.48
CA MET A 207 20.16 -28.20 43.22
C MET A 207 19.71 -27.32 42.04
N GLU A 208 20.45 -26.26 41.72
CA GLU A 208 20.14 -25.32 40.63
C GLU A 208 20.86 -25.66 39.32
N ARG A 209 21.84 -26.59 39.35
CA ARG A 209 22.57 -27.06 38.17
C ARG A 209 21.68 -27.91 37.26
N ALA A 210 21.98 -27.92 35.95
CA ALA A 210 21.29 -28.82 35.02
C ALA A 210 21.53 -30.28 35.40
N LYS A 211 20.57 -31.15 35.05
CA LYS A 211 20.55 -32.56 35.46
C LYS A 211 21.83 -33.29 35.04
N GLU A 212 22.36 -32.94 33.88
CA GLU A 212 23.51 -33.54 33.23
C GLU A 212 24.85 -33.18 33.90
N VAL A 213 24.88 -32.11 34.72
CA VAL A 213 26.06 -31.67 35.49
C VAL A 213 25.83 -31.67 37.02
N LYS A 214 24.63 -32.07 37.46
CA LYS A 214 24.23 -32.02 38.87
C LYS A 214 24.98 -33.02 39.75
N ASP A 215 25.13 -34.24 39.26
CA ASP A 215 25.75 -35.37 39.99
C ASP A 215 27.17 -35.68 39.49
N LEU A 216 27.78 -34.74 38.76
CA LEU A 216 29.08 -34.89 38.11
C LEU A 216 30.21 -34.56 39.10
N ASP A 217 31.23 -35.41 39.20
CA ASP A 217 32.45 -35.09 39.94
C ASP A 217 33.26 -34.09 39.12
N LEU A 218 33.20 -32.81 39.52
CA LEU A 218 33.83 -31.74 38.75
C LEU A 218 35.36 -31.89 38.66
N ASP A 219 36.00 -32.63 39.55
CA ASP A 219 37.46 -32.81 39.55
C ASP A 219 37.92 -33.92 38.60
N ASN A 220 37.08 -34.94 38.35
CA ASN A 220 37.47 -36.17 37.65
C ASN A 220 36.67 -36.46 36.37
N ASP A 221 35.43 -35.96 36.26
CA ASP A 221 34.54 -36.25 35.13
C ASP A 221 34.65 -35.21 34.00
N THR A 222 34.45 -35.66 32.77
CA THR A 222 34.36 -34.80 31.58
C THR A 222 33.01 -34.11 31.49
N LEU A 223 32.99 -32.81 31.20
CA LEU A 223 31.74 -32.08 31.01
C LEU A 223 30.95 -32.60 29.79
N PRO A 224 29.61 -32.67 29.89
CA PRO A 224 28.78 -33.34 28.88
C PRO A 224 28.61 -32.52 27.60
N VAL A 225 27.91 -33.11 26.62
CA VAL A 225 27.40 -32.40 25.44
C VAL A 225 25.97 -31.97 25.70
N GLU A 226 25.72 -30.67 25.59
CA GLU A 226 24.40 -30.06 25.81
C GLU A 226 23.82 -29.43 24.56
N ARG A 227 22.56 -28.96 24.65
CA ARG A 227 21.91 -28.21 23.57
C ARG A 227 21.78 -26.73 23.92
N ALA A 228 22.62 -25.89 23.31
CA ALA A 228 22.45 -24.44 23.33
C ALA A 228 21.40 -24.04 22.27
N LEU A 229 20.17 -23.76 22.70
CA LEU A 229 19.04 -23.40 21.84
C LEU A 229 18.85 -24.38 20.66
N SER A 230 19.01 -25.68 20.91
CA SER A 230 18.93 -26.80 19.94
C SER A 230 20.17 -27.08 19.08
N VAL A 231 21.23 -26.27 19.14
CA VAL A 231 22.55 -26.61 18.57
C VAL A 231 23.34 -27.42 19.60
N GLN A 232 24.03 -28.49 19.20
CA GLN A 232 24.85 -29.24 20.15
C GLN A 232 26.13 -28.49 20.48
N TRP A 233 26.41 -28.37 21.76
CA TRP A 233 27.58 -27.69 22.30
C TRP A 233 28.33 -28.66 23.21
N CYS A 234 29.56 -28.97 22.84
CA CYS A 234 30.46 -29.76 23.68
C CYS A 234 31.07 -28.82 24.72
N ILE A 235 30.60 -28.91 25.96
CA ILE A 235 30.92 -27.95 27.03
C ILE A 235 32.42 -27.93 27.33
N GLU A 236 33.03 -29.12 27.50
CA GLU A 236 34.46 -29.26 27.86
C GLU A 236 35.38 -28.60 26.83
N SER A 237 35.17 -28.90 25.55
CA SER A 237 36.01 -28.41 24.45
C SER A 237 35.55 -27.07 23.88
N ASP A 238 34.42 -26.55 24.34
CA ASP A 238 33.79 -25.31 23.89
C ASP A 238 33.53 -25.16 22.37
N VAL A 239 33.06 -26.25 21.73
CA VAL A 239 32.78 -26.28 20.28
C VAL A 239 31.33 -26.65 19.99
N PHE A 240 30.79 -26.13 18.89
CA PHE A 240 29.56 -26.61 18.31
C PHE A 240 29.78 -27.86 17.46
N LYS A 241 28.83 -28.80 17.55
CA LYS A 241 28.76 -30.00 16.71
C LYS A 241 27.36 -30.15 16.11
N PHE A 242 27.27 -30.98 15.08
CA PHE A 242 26.02 -31.20 14.35
C PHE A 242 25.72 -32.69 14.20
N LYS A 243 24.93 -33.24 15.12
CA LYS A 243 24.40 -34.59 15.01
C LYS A 243 23.07 -34.61 14.26
N VAL A 244 23.08 -35.19 13.07
CA VAL A 244 21.85 -35.43 12.30
C VAL A 244 21.45 -36.89 12.44
N MET A 245 20.30 -37.14 13.08
CA MET A 245 19.71 -38.47 13.08
C MET A 245 18.98 -38.70 11.76
N ILE A 246 19.55 -39.54 10.90
CA ILE A 246 18.88 -39.98 9.67
C ILE A 246 17.67 -40.84 10.07
N LYS A 247 16.48 -40.34 9.78
CA LYS A 247 15.24 -41.09 9.97
C LYS A 247 14.92 -41.83 8.69
N ASP A 248 14.53 -43.08 8.80
CA ASP A 248 13.97 -43.81 7.66
C ASP A 248 12.66 -43.13 7.25
N LYS A 249 12.70 -42.49 6.08
CA LYS A 249 11.59 -41.70 5.53
C LYS A 249 11.40 -42.12 4.07
N PRO A 250 10.14 -42.19 3.59
CA PRO A 250 9.89 -42.45 2.18
C PRO A 250 10.63 -41.45 1.31
N ILE A 251 11.29 -41.94 0.25
CA ILE A 251 12.03 -41.12 -0.72
C ILE A 251 11.05 -40.35 -1.61
N THR A 252 10.45 -39.34 -0.99
CA THR A 252 9.41 -38.45 -1.52
C THR A 252 9.84 -37.02 -1.25
N ARG A 253 9.22 -36.04 -1.94
CA ARG A 253 9.47 -34.63 -1.65
C ARG A 253 9.22 -34.27 -0.18
N ARG A 254 8.19 -34.84 0.44
CA ARG A 254 7.89 -34.65 1.88
C ARG A 254 8.98 -35.24 2.76
N GLY A 255 9.47 -36.44 2.44
CA GLY A 255 10.56 -37.10 3.17
C GLY A 255 11.84 -36.27 3.14
N ILE A 256 12.23 -35.79 1.96
CA ILE A 256 13.40 -34.92 1.78
C ILE A 256 13.25 -33.63 2.58
N LEU A 257 12.12 -32.93 2.43
CA LEU A 257 11.87 -31.69 3.17
C LEU A 257 11.91 -31.92 4.68
N SER A 258 11.31 -33.00 5.17
CA SER A 258 11.34 -33.35 6.60
C SER A 258 12.76 -33.58 7.10
N MET A 259 13.65 -34.16 6.29
CA MET A 259 15.06 -34.37 6.64
C MET A 259 15.83 -33.06 6.62
N VAL A 260 15.70 -32.25 5.56
CA VAL A 260 16.35 -30.92 5.46
C VAL A 260 15.92 -30.01 6.61
N SER A 261 14.63 -29.97 6.94
CA SER A 261 14.11 -29.17 8.06
C SER A 261 14.51 -29.71 9.44
N SER A 262 15.01 -30.96 9.54
CA SER A 262 15.52 -31.49 10.80
C SER A 262 16.92 -30.98 11.16
N ILE A 263 17.64 -30.41 10.20
CA ILE A 263 18.92 -29.75 10.42
C ILE A 263 18.66 -28.37 11.01
N PHE A 264 18.93 -28.24 12.30
CA PHE A 264 18.79 -26.98 13.00
C PHE A 264 20.10 -26.19 12.94
N ASP A 265 20.13 -25.16 12.09
CA ASP A 265 21.31 -24.33 11.84
C ASP A 265 20.93 -22.84 11.80
N PRO A 266 20.77 -22.18 12.96
CA PRO A 266 20.29 -20.81 13.03
C PRO A 266 21.32 -19.77 12.53
N LEU A 267 22.61 -20.08 12.63
CA LEU A 267 23.71 -19.20 12.18
C LEU A 267 24.12 -19.47 10.73
N GLY A 268 23.59 -20.51 10.09
CA GLY A 268 23.93 -20.86 8.72
C GLY A 268 25.36 -21.37 8.57
N ILE A 269 25.89 -22.02 9.61
CA ILE A 269 27.21 -22.66 9.60
C ILE A 269 27.25 -23.75 8.52
N LEU A 270 26.14 -24.48 8.35
CA LEU A 270 25.96 -25.55 7.37
C LEU A 270 25.27 -25.07 6.09
N ALA A 271 25.20 -23.75 5.86
CA ALA A 271 24.50 -23.19 4.71
C ALA A 271 24.95 -23.78 3.35
N PRO A 272 26.25 -24.04 3.10
CA PRO A 272 26.69 -24.68 1.85
C PRO A 272 26.13 -26.10 1.68
N VAL A 273 26.15 -26.91 2.75
CA VAL A 273 25.67 -28.30 2.75
C VAL A 273 24.15 -28.35 2.56
N VAL A 274 23.42 -27.47 3.23
CA VAL A 274 21.95 -27.37 3.17
C VAL A 274 21.48 -26.83 1.81
N LEU A 275 22.28 -26.00 1.14
CA LEU A 275 21.96 -25.48 -0.19
C LEU A 275 21.80 -26.61 -1.22
N SER A 276 22.73 -27.58 -1.23
CA SER A 276 22.70 -28.74 -2.14
C SER A 276 21.40 -29.53 -2.00
N ALA A 277 20.93 -29.77 -0.77
CA ALA A 277 19.65 -30.46 -0.54
C ALA A 277 18.44 -29.62 -0.97
N LYS A 278 18.49 -28.30 -0.79
CA LYS A 278 17.43 -27.38 -1.27
C LYS A 278 17.36 -27.34 -2.80
N MET A 279 18.49 -27.49 -3.49
CA MET A 279 18.53 -27.60 -4.95
C MET A 279 17.80 -28.86 -5.44
N ILE A 280 18.05 -30.02 -4.81
CA ILE A 280 17.32 -31.26 -5.11
C ILE A 280 15.80 -31.05 -4.93
N LEU A 281 15.37 -30.45 -3.81
CA LEU A 281 13.95 -30.14 -3.57
C LEU A 281 13.36 -29.21 -4.63
N GLN A 282 14.12 -28.20 -5.07
CA GLN A 282 13.68 -27.27 -6.09
C GLN A 282 13.57 -27.94 -7.46
N ASP A 283 14.49 -28.83 -7.81
CA ASP A 283 14.42 -29.58 -9.07
C ASP A 283 13.20 -30.50 -9.11
N LEU A 284 12.91 -31.22 -8.01
CA LEU A 284 11.70 -32.03 -7.89
C LEU A 284 10.41 -31.19 -7.99
N TYR A 285 10.44 -29.94 -7.51
CA TYR A 285 9.33 -29.00 -7.70
C TYR A 285 9.19 -28.56 -9.16
N ARG A 286 10.31 -28.29 -9.85
CA ARG A 286 10.33 -27.91 -11.27
C ARG A 286 9.78 -29.01 -12.17
N ARG A 287 9.92 -30.28 -11.77
CA ARG A 287 9.35 -31.46 -12.43
C ARG A 287 7.86 -31.70 -12.09
N GLU A 288 7.22 -30.80 -11.35
CA GLU A 288 5.80 -30.85 -10.97
C GLU A 288 5.37 -32.11 -10.17
N LEU A 289 6.30 -32.77 -9.49
CA LEU A 289 6.00 -33.95 -8.65
C LEU A 289 5.19 -33.54 -7.42
N GLY A 290 4.21 -34.35 -7.04
CA GLY A 290 3.45 -34.24 -5.80
C GLY A 290 4.30 -34.43 -4.53
N TRP A 291 3.72 -34.15 -3.37
CA TRP A 291 4.45 -34.24 -2.08
C TRP A 291 4.88 -35.66 -1.71
N ASP A 292 4.06 -36.64 -2.07
CA ASP A 292 4.19 -38.04 -1.67
C ASP A 292 4.51 -38.96 -2.86
N ASP A 293 4.79 -38.38 -4.03
CA ASP A 293 5.17 -39.11 -5.24
C ASP A 293 6.58 -39.71 -5.09
N ILE A 294 6.78 -40.88 -5.70
CA ILE A 294 8.08 -41.53 -5.81
C ILE A 294 8.97 -40.67 -6.70
N ILE A 295 10.16 -40.29 -6.19
CA ILE A 295 11.08 -39.47 -6.97
C ILE A 295 11.86 -40.30 -8.00
N PRO A 296 12.32 -39.70 -9.12
CA PRO A 296 13.10 -40.40 -10.14
C PRO A 296 14.39 -41.01 -9.58
N ALA A 297 14.81 -42.14 -10.13
CA ALA A 297 16.00 -42.88 -9.67
C ALA A 297 17.28 -42.02 -9.61
N ALA A 298 17.48 -41.12 -10.59
CA ALA A 298 18.62 -40.19 -10.58
C ALA A 298 18.60 -39.23 -9.37
N ALA A 299 17.46 -38.61 -9.09
CA ALA A 299 17.30 -37.72 -7.93
C ALA A 299 17.36 -38.49 -6.60
N ALA A 300 16.87 -39.74 -6.58
CA ALA A 300 17.03 -40.63 -5.43
C ALA A 300 18.50 -40.96 -5.16
N GLN A 301 19.29 -41.18 -6.21
CA GLN A 301 20.72 -41.43 -6.09
C GLN A 301 21.46 -40.21 -5.54
N GLU A 302 21.20 -39.02 -6.07
CA GLU A 302 21.76 -37.76 -5.55
C GLU A 302 21.40 -37.52 -4.09
N TRP A 303 20.14 -37.74 -3.73
CA TRP A 303 19.67 -37.64 -2.36
C TRP A 303 20.36 -38.65 -1.42
N ASN A 304 20.49 -39.91 -1.85
CA ASN A 304 21.17 -40.93 -1.06
C ASN A 304 22.67 -40.64 -0.89
N ASN A 305 23.32 -40.08 -1.91
CA ASN A 305 24.71 -39.63 -1.81
C ASN A 305 24.84 -38.50 -0.78
N TRP A 306 23.97 -37.49 -0.84
CA TRP A 306 23.94 -36.41 0.14
C TRP A 306 23.65 -36.90 1.57
N LEU A 307 22.75 -37.87 1.74
CA LEU A 307 22.49 -38.49 3.06
C LEU A 307 23.71 -39.21 3.64
N LYS A 308 24.48 -39.90 2.80
CA LYS A 308 25.74 -40.55 3.25
C LYS A 308 26.76 -39.51 3.70
N GLU A 309 26.90 -38.41 2.97
CA GLU A 309 27.79 -37.31 3.35
C GLU A 309 27.37 -36.65 4.67
N LEU A 310 26.07 -36.57 4.94
CA LEU A 310 25.54 -35.98 6.16
C LEU A 310 25.96 -36.72 7.44
N CYS A 311 26.26 -38.02 7.36
CA CYS A 311 26.80 -38.78 8.49
C CYS A 311 28.17 -38.24 8.96
N ASN A 312 28.98 -37.73 8.04
CA ASN A 312 30.32 -37.23 8.34
C ASN A 312 30.27 -35.87 9.06
N LEU A 313 29.10 -35.23 9.12
CA LEU A 313 28.94 -33.94 9.78
C LEU A 313 29.11 -34.00 11.31
N GLU A 314 29.02 -35.18 11.92
CA GLU A 314 29.33 -35.35 13.34
C GLU A 314 30.80 -35.00 13.68
N GLU A 315 31.70 -35.07 12.69
CA GLU A 315 33.12 -34.73 12.82
C GLU A 315 33.38 -33.23 12.67
N PHE A 316 32.48 -32.49 12.01
CA PHE A 316 32.62 -31.06 11.78
C PHE A 316 32.42 -30.28 13.09
N LYS A 317 33.41 -29.46 13.43
CA LYS A 317 33.44 -28.66 14.66
C LYS A 317 33.65 -27.20 14.33
N VAL A 318 33.02 -26.34 15.12
CA VAL A 318 33.21 -24.88 15.04
C VAL A 318 33.33 -24.33 16.44
N ASP A 319 34.34 -23.50 16.68
CA ASP A 319 34.51 -22.85 17.96
C ASP A 319 33.29 -22.00 18.31
N ARG A 320 32.78 -22.18 19.54
CA ARG A 320 31.72 -21.32 20.05
C ARG A 320 32.28 -19.91 20.18
N CYS A 321 33.38 -19.75 20.92
CA CYS A 321 33.98 -18.45 21.20
C CYS A 321 34.48 -17.76 19.92
N LEU A 322 34.19 -16.47 19.75
CA LEU A 322 34.72 -15.65 18.66
C LEU A 322 36.18 -15.23 18.85
N LYS A 323 36.72 -15.46 20.04
CA LYS A 323 38.10 -15.11 20.42
C LYS A 323 38.88 -16.39 20.70
N PRO A 324 40.11 -16.52 20.17
CA PRO A 324 41.03 -17.55 20.60
C PRO A 324 41.27 -17.50 22.11
N VAL A 325 41.70 -18.64 22.67
CA VAL A 325 42.16 -18.70 24.06
C VAL A 325 43.34 -17.73 24.23
N ASP A 326 43.34 -16.96 25.32
CA ASP A 326 44.37 -15.97 25.65
C ASP A 326 44.62 -14.88 24.59
N PHE A 327 43.62 -14.61 23.73
CA PHE A 327 43.70 -13.54 22.71
C PHE A 327 43.89 -12.14 23.31
N GLY A 328 43.54 -11.95 24.58
CA GLY A 328 43.70 -10.67 25.28
C GLY A 328 42.70 -9.61 24.80
N GLU A 329 43.01 -8.35 25.10
CA GLU A 329 42.12 -7.22 24.82
C GLU A 329 42.06 -6.90 23.31
N VAL A 330 40.83 -6.79 22.79
CA VAL A 330 40.54 -6.45 21.39
C VAL A 330 40.65 -4.94 21.20
N THR A 331 41.57 -4.51 20.33
CA THR A 331 41.76 -3.09 19.97
C THR A 331 40.84 -2.67 18.83
N SER A 332 40.53 -3.57 17.90
CA SER A 332 39.56 -3.30 16.85
C SER A 332 38.88 -4.55 16.32
N ALA A 333 37.65 -4.36 15.85
CA ALA A 333 36.81 -5.40 15.28
C ALA A 333 36.13 -4.88 14.00
N GLN A 334 36.16 -5.65 12.92
CA GLN A 334 35.58 -5.28 11.62
C GLN A 334 34.81 -6.45 11.01
N LEU A 335 33.63 -6.19 10.45
CA LEU A 335 32.85 -7.22 9.74
C LEU A 335 33.20 -7.23 8.26
N HIS A 336 33.40 -8.44 7.73
CA HIS A 336 33.64 -8.68 6.30
C HIS A 336 32.53 -9.56 5.75
N HIS A 337 31.78 -9.04 4.78
CA HIS A 337 30.65 -9.72 4.17
C HIS A 337 30.98 -10.11 2.74
N PHE A 338 31.00 -11.40 2.45
CA PHE A 338 31.17 -11.89 1.08
C PHE A 338 29.80 -12.20 0.49
N ALA A 339 29.52 -11.70 -0.70
CA ALA A 339 28.26 -11.86 -1.42
C ALA A 339 28.52 -12.45 -2.80
N ASP A 340 27.84 -13.56 -3.09
CA ASP A 340 28.04 -14.33 -4.31
C ASP A 340 26.73 -14.92 -4.82
N ALA A 341 26.66 -15.10 -6.13
CA ALA A 341 25.56 -15.73 -6.81
C ALA A 341 26.00 -16.54 -8.05
N SER A 342 25.32 -17.65 -8.23
CA SER A 342 25.43 -18.55 -9.38
C SER A 342 24.06 -18.79 -10.01
N GLU A 343 24.01 -19.54 -11.10
CA GLU A 343 22.76 -19.99 -11.74
C GLU A 343 21.88 -20.83 -10.79
N ASP A 344 22.51 -21.50 -9.83
CA ASP A 344 21.85 -22.44 -8.91
C ASP A 344 21.35 -21.78 -7.62
N GLY A 345 22.01 -20.72 -7.19
CA GLY A 345 21.73 -20.09 -5.91
C GLY A 345 22.60 -18.88 -5.61
N TYR A 346 22.23 -18.16 -4.56
CA TYR A 346 22.93 -16.97 -4.11
C TYR A 346 23.01 -16.94 -2.59
N GLY A 347 24.05 -16.31 -2.06
CA GLY A 347 24.32 -16.33 -0.63
C GLY A 347 25.25 -15.25 -0.15
N THR A 348 25.47 -15.27 1.15
CA THR A 348 26.46 -14.42 1.81
C THR A 348 27.03 -15.10 3.04
N VAL A 349 28.29 -14.82 3.33
CA VAL A 349 28.96 -15.21 4.58
C VAL A 349 29.57 -13.97 5.22
N THR A 350 29.45 -13.88 6.55
CA THR A 350 30.05 -12.82 7.36
C THR A 350 31.14 -13.39 8.23
N TYR A 351 32.31 -12.77 8.17
CA TYR A 351 33.42 -12.97 9.08
C TYR A 351 33.64 -11.75 9.97
N LEU A 352 34.20 -11.98 11.15
CA LEU A 352 34.67 -10.94 12.06
C LEU A 352 36.20 -10.98 12.09
N LEU A 353 36.83 -9.87 11.75
CA LEU A 353 38.26 -9.66 11.85
C LEU A 353 38.57 -8.92 13.15
N LEU A 354 39.36 -9.54 14.02
CA LEU A 354 39.74 -9.02 15.33
C LEU A 354 41.24 -8.71 15.35
N HIS A 355 41.58 -7.57 15.94
CA HIS A 355 42.95 -7.20 16.29
C HIS A 355 43.06 -7.05 17.80
N ASN A 356 44.15 -7.54 18.39
CA ASN A 356 44.44 -7.32 19.80
C ASN A 356 45.57 -6.31 20.03
N ILE A 357 45.87 -6.03 21.30
CA ILE A 357 46.98 -5.16 21.73
C ILE A 357 48.37 -5.70 21.35
N LYS A 358 48.48 -7.02 21.11
CA LYS A 358 49.71 -7.70 20.69
C LYS A 358 49.88 -7.72 19.16
N ALA A 359 49.06 -6.97 18.43
CA ALA A 359 48.99 -6.95 16.96
C ALA A 359 48.70 -8.32 16.30
N GLN A 360 48.12 -9.26 17.05
CA GLN A 360 47.62 -10.52 16.51
C GLN A 360 46.29 -10.27 15.79
N VAL A 361 46.13 -10.90 14.64
CA VAL A 361 44.94 -10.82 13.79
C VAL A 361 44.23 -12.16 13.83
N HIS A 362 42.92 -12.14 14.01
CA HIS A 362 42.09 -13.35 13.98
C HIS A 362 40.82 -13.12 13.15
N CYS A 363 40.56 -14.02 12.21
CA CYS A 363 39.35 -14.02 11.39
C CYS A 363 38.47 -15.20 11.80
N VAL A 364 37.19 -14.95 12.05
CA VAL A 364 36.24 -15.96 12.53
C VAL A 364 34.87 -15.85 11.88
N PHE A 365 34.25 -16.99 11.58
CA PHE A 365 32.90 -17.07 11.04
C PHE A 365 31.85 -16.56 12.04
N ILE A 366 30.97 -15.67 11.57
CA ILE A 366 29.82 -15.17 12.33
C ILE A 366 28.52 -15.80 11.87
N MET A 367 28.22 -15.68 10.58
CA MET A 367 26.94 -16.13 10.02
C MET A 367 27.02 -16.38 8.52
N GLY A 368 26.31 -17.40 8.04
CA GLY A 368 26.12 -17.72 6.63
C GLY A 368 24.64 -17.71 6.25
N LYS A 369 24.33 -17.36 5.01
CA LYS A 369 22.98 -17.51 4.43
C LYS A 369 23.07 -17.90 2.98
N ALA A 370 22.44 -19.02 2.63
CA ALA A 370 22.33 -19.50 1.25
C ALA A 370 20.86 -19.67 0.83
N ARG A 371 20.57 -19.36 -0.43
CA ARG A 371 19.24 -19.48 -1.04
C ARG A 371 19.36 -20.05 -2.44
N VAL A 372 18.43 -20.93 -2.81
CA VAL A 372 18.29 -21.40 -4.19
C VAL A 372 17.82 -20.29 -5.11
N ALA A 373 18.25 -20.33 -6.38
CA ALA A 373 17.87 -19.35 -7.37
C ALA A 373 16.34 -19.35 -7.57
N PRO A 374 15.69 -18.21 -7.84
CA PRO A 374 14.25 -18.20 -8.09
C PRO A 374 13.87 -19.04 -9.31
N LEU A 375 12.71 -19.72 -9.26
CA LEU A 375 12.21 -20.51 -10.40
C LEU A 375 11.98 -19.67 -11.66
N LYS A 376 11.68 -18.37 -11.50
CA LYS A 376 11.61 -17.44 -12.61
C LYS A 376 13.04 -17.00 -12.95
N PRO A 377 13.52 -17.23 -14.18
CA PRO A 377 14.89 -16.90 -14.55
C PRO A 377 15.14 -15.41 -14.38
N ILE A 378 16.24 -15.11 -13.69
CA ILE A 378 16.78 -13.77 -13.49
C ILE A 378 18.24 -13.79 -13.92
N THR A 379 18.72 -12.66 -14.43
CA THR A 379 20.09 -12.56 -14.93
C THR A 379 21.10 -12.69 -13.77
N ILE A 380 22.30 -13.20 -14.06
CA ILE A 380 23.39 -13.35 -13.08
C ILE A 380 23.67 -12.01 -12.35
N PRO A 381 23.83 -10.85 -13.03
CA PRO A 381 24.03 -9.56 -12.33
C PRO A 381 22.90 -9.17 -11.37
N ARG A 382 21.66 -9.58 -11.66
CA ARG A 382 20.52 -9.34 -10.77
C ARG A 382 20.54 -10.27 -9.56
N MET A 383 21.08 -11.48 -9.69
CA MET A 383 21.27 -12.42 -8.58
C MET A 383 22.42 -11.97 -7.68
N GLU A 384 23.56 -11.61 -8.26
CA GLU A 384 24.71 -11.05 -7.54
C GLU A 384 24.30 -9.79 -6.77
N LEU A 385 23.54 -8.88 -7.41
CA LEU A 385 22.98 -7.70 -6.73
C LEU A 385 21.99 -8.09 -5.62
N THR A 386 21.30 -9.21 -5.75
CA THR A 386 20.41 -9.73 -4.70
C THR A 386 21.23 -10.33 -3.55
N ALA A 387 22.33 -11.02 -3.81
CA ALA A 387 23.28 -11.48 -2.80
C ALA A 387 23.86 -10.29 -2.00
N ALA A 388 24.26 -9.23 -2.70
CA ALA A 388 24.72 -7.97 -2.10
C ALA A 388 23.66 -7.36 -1.15
N VAL A 389 22.38 -7.38 -1.53
CA VAL A 389 21.29 -6.94 -0.63
C VAL A 389 21.16 -7.83 0.60
N VAL A 390 21.40 -9.15 0.49
CA VAL A 390 21.40 -10.04 1.67
C VAL A 390 22.57 -9.70 2.58
N ALA A 391 23.76 -9.46 2.02
CA ALA A 391 24.94 -9.04 2.77
C ALA A 391 24.69 -7.73 3.55
N SER A 392 24.13 -6.69 2.90
CA SER A 392 23.79 -5.43 3.62
C SER A 392 22.75 -5.63 4.72
N ARG A 393 21.79 -6.56 4.56
CA ARG A 393 20.83 -6.87 5.63
C ARG A 393 21.49 -7.65 6.77
N MET A 394 22.44 -8.52 6.44
CA MET A 394 23.19 -9.31 7.40
C MET A 394 24.09 -8.40 8.25
N ASP A 395 24.79 -7.45 7.63
CA ASP A 395 25.55 -6.40 8.32
C ASP A 395 24.72 -5.66 9.36
N LYS A 396 23.58 -5.08 8.96
CA LYS A 396 22.70 -4.34 9.87
C LYS A 396 22.28 -5.17 11.09
N MET A 397 22.02 -6.46 10.88
CA MET A 397 21.66 -7.38 11.96
C MET A 397 22.88 -7.73 12.82
N CYS A 398 24.01 -8.12 12.24
CA CYS A 398 25.23 -8.46 12.99
C CYS A 398 25.72 -7.30 13.85
N ARG A 399 25.77 -6.08 13.29
CA ARG A 399 26.13 -4.85 14.03
C ARG A 399 25.22 -4.60 15.23
N LYS A 400 23.91 -4.81 15.06
CA LYS A 400 22.93 -4.64 16.13
C LYS A 400 23.12 -5.70 17.23
N GLU A 401 23.32 -6.96 16.84
CA GLU A 401 23.28 -8.08 17.78
C GLU A 401 24.62 -8.37 18.49
N LEU A 402 25.78 -8.06 17.88
CA LEU A 402 27.11 -8.31 18.48
C LEU A 402 27.40 -7.47 19.73
N GLN A 403 26.76 -6.31 19.87
CA GLN A 403 26.94 -5.39 21.00
C GLN A 403 28.43 -5.14 21.33
N MET A 404 29.20 -4.79 20.29
CA MET A 404 30.62 -4.46 20.39
C MET A 404 30.93 -3.26 19.49
N GLN A 405 32.03 -2.56 19.79
CA GLN A 405 32.47 -1.45 18.96
C GLN A 405 33.09 -1.99 17.67
N LEU A 406 32.47 -1.67 16.53
CA LEU A 406 32.86 -2.16 15.21
C LEU A 406 33.32 -0.99 14.33
N LYS A 407 34.43 -1.18 13.62
CA LYS A 407 34.83 -0.35 12.47
C LYS A 407 33.81 -0.46 11.34
N ASP A 408 33.93 0.37 10.31
CA ASP A 408 33.11 0.26 9.10
C ASP A 408 33.27 -1.10 8.43
N SER A 409 32.16 -1.73 8.05
CA SER A 409 32.16 -3.07 7.47
C SER A 409 32.68 -3.01 6.04
N ILE A 410 33.27 -4.11 5.58
CA ILE A 410 33.72 -4.26 4.20
C ILE A 410 32.87 -5.32 3.52
N PHE A 411 32.41 -5.01 2.31
CA PHE A 411 31.59 -5.89 1.50
C PHE A 411 32.40 -6.35 0.30
N TRP A 412 32.36 -7.64 0.02
CA TRP A 412 33.12 -8.29 -1.03
C TRP A 412 32.16 -8.94 -2.02
N THR A 413 32.44 -8.77 -3.31
CA THR A 413 31.74 -9.44 -4.40
C THR A 413 32.70 -9.66 -5.56
N ASP A 414 32.54 -10.75 -6.28
CA ASP A 414 33.21 -11.05 -7.54
C ASP A 414 32.54 -10.34 -8.75
N SER A 415 31.39 -9.70 -8.53
CA SER A 415 30.66 -9.02 -9.59
C SER A 415 31.08 -7.58 -9.78
N THR A 416 31.86 -7.34 -10.84
CA THR A 416 32.16 -5.98 -11.29
C THR A 416 30.90 -5.21 -11.71
N SER A 417 29.85 -5.90 -12.18
CA SER A 417 28.57 -5.29 -12.50
C SER A 417 27.89 -4.71 -11.25
N VAL A 418 27.88 -5.46 -10.15
CA VAL A 418 27.33 -5.00 -8.87
C VAL A 418 28.12 -3.81 -8.33
N LEU A 419 29.45 -3.86 -8.37
CA LEU A 419 30.31 -2.75 -7.94
C LEU A 419 29.98 -1.48 -8.74
N LYS A 420 29.84 -1.59 -10.08
CA LYS A 420 29.42 -0.48 -10.95
C LYS A 420 28.02 0.02 -10.58
N TYR A 421 27.06 -0.88 -10.34
CA TYR A 421 25.70 -0.49 -9.92
C TYR A 421 25.69 0.29 -8.61
N ILE A 422 26.54 -0.10 -7.66
CA ILE A 422 26.65 0.53 -6.34
C ILE A 422 27.46 1.83 -6.40
N SER A 423 28.40 2.00 -7.32
CA SER A 423 29.19 3.24 -7.48
C SER A 423 28.50 4.30 -8.35
N ASN A 424 27.58 3.92 -9.24
CA ASN A 424 26.95 4.85 -10.18
C ASN A 424 26.04 5.92 -9.51
N GLU A 425 26.38 7.19 -9.67
CA GLU A 425 25.59 8.32 -9.15
C GLU A 425 24.77 9.06 -10.23
N THR A 426 25.05 8.81 -11.52
CA THR A 426 24.58 9.65 -12.63
C THR A 426 23.51 8.95 -13.48
N LEU A 427 23.70 7.68 -13.84
CA LEU A 427 22.81 6.96 -14.75
C LEU A 427 21.58 6.42 -14.00
N ARG A 428 20.40 6.50 -14.64
CA ARG A 428 19.15 6.04 -14.05
C ARG A 428 18.90 4.56 -14.35
N PHE A 429 18.75 3.73 -13.32
CA PHE A 429 18.43 2.32 -13.49
C PHE A 429 16.95 2.00 -13.71
N ARG A 430 16.68 0.82 -14.27
CA ARG A 430 15.39 0.12 -14.19
C ARG A 430 15.05 -0.22 -12.75
N THR A 431 13.76 -0.39 -12.46
CA THR A 431 13.20 -0.46 -11.10
C THR A 431 13.83 -1.55 -10.23
N PHE A 432 14.18 -2.71 -10.80
CA PHE A 432 14.77 -3.81 -10.05
C PHE A 432 16.14 -3.44 -9.44
N VAL A 433 17.03 -2.91 -10.27
CA VAL A 433 18.38 -2.48 -9.86
C VAL A 433 18.30 -1.22 -9.00
N ALA A 434 17.51 -0.22 -9.41
CA ALA A 434 17.32 1.03 -8.65
C ALA A 434 16.92 0.78 -7.19
N ASN A 435 15.92 -0.08 -6.96
CA ASN A 435 15.43 -0.36 -5.61
C ASN A 435 16.47 -1.11 -4.75
N ARG A 436 17.26 -2.01 -5.36
CA ARG A 436 18.28 -2.80 -4.64
C ARG A 436 19.52 -1.97 -4.33
N VAL A 437 20.00 -1.18 -5.29
CA VAL A 437 21.08 -0.21 -5.07
C VAL A 437 20.69 0.78 -3.99
N SER A 438 19.47 1.32 -4.02
CA SER A 438 18.96 2.18 -2.95
C SER A 438 18.95 1.47 -1.59
N LYS A 439 18.60 0.18 -1.55
CA LYS A 439 18.63 -0.59 -0.30
C LYS A 439 20.05 -0.81 0.22
N ILE A 440 21.01 -1.12 -0.65
CA ILE A 440 22.42 -1.27 -0.29
C ILE A 440 22.97 0.06 0.23
N ARG A 441 22.77 1.16 -0.52
CA ARG A 441 23.21 2.51 -0.16
C ARG A 441 22.57 3.07 1.11
N SER A 442 21.43 2.51 1.55
CA SER A 442 20.82 2.88 2.85
C SER A 442 21.54 2.28 4.07
N VAL A 443 22.46 1.34 3.85
CA VAL A 443 23.21 0.65 4.92
C VAL A 443 24.72 0.82 4.78
N SER A 444 25.24 0.91 3.55
CA SER A 444 26.67 0.98 3.26
C SER A 444 27.00 2.06 2.22
N ASN A 445 28.22 2.60 2.28
CA ASN A 445 28.77 3.50 1.27
C ASN A 445 29.45 2.72 0.14
N PRO A 446 29.51 3.26 -1.10
CA PRO A 446 30.20 2.61 -2.21
C PRO A 446 31.67 2.30 -1.95
N SER A 447 32.36 3.12 -1.15
CA SER A 447 33.77 2.91 -0.75
C SER A 447 34.00 1.67 0.11
N GLN A 448 32.94 1.12 0.72
CA GLN A 448 33.01 -0.10 1.53
C GLN A 448 32.93 -1.37 0.67
N TRP A 449 32.64 -1.26 -0.62
CA TRP A 449 32.51 -2.40 -1.53
C TRP A 449 33.80 -2.64 -2.30
N ARG A 450 34.31 -3.87 -2.20
CA ARG A 450 35.55 -4.32 -2.84
C ARG A 450 35.32 -5.57 -3.68
N TYR A 451 36.15 -5.72 -4.69
CA TYR A 451 36.22 -6.91 -5.52
C TYR A 451 36.97 -8.01 -4.78
N ALA A 452 36.40 -9.21 -4.72
CA ALA A 452 37.17 -10.41 -4.40
C ALA A 452 36.48 -11.62 -5.02
N ASP A 453 37.27 -12.47 -5.66
CA ASP A 453 36.85 -13.80 -6.11
C ASP A 453 36.88 -14.76 -4.92
N TRP A 454 35.95 -14.55 -3.99
CA TRP A 454 35.81 -15.36 -2.79
C TRP A 454 34.33 -15.56 -2.46
N ALA A 455 33.75 -16.57 -3.07
CA ALA A 455 32.73 -17.41 -2.45
C ALA A 455 32.45 -18.61 -3.35
N SER A 456 32.34 -19.75 -2.70
CA SER A 456 32.25 -21.07 -3.31
C SER A 456 30.85 -21.34 -3.85
N ARG A 457 30.79 -21.76 -5.11
CA ARG A 457 29.75 -22.67 -5.63
C ARG A 457 29.61 -23.83 -4.64
N GLY A 458 28.39 -24.28 -4.34
CA GLY A 458 28.08 -25.21 -3.23
C GLY A 458 29.14 -26.30 -2.97
N VAL A 459 29.45 -26.53 -1.70
CA VAL A 459 30.60 -27.36 -1.27
C VAL A 459 30.13 -28.70 -0.71
N LYS A 460 30.80 -29.80 -1.04
CA LYS A 460 30.57 -31.14 -0.47
C LYS A 460 30.99 -31.18 0.99
N VAL A 461 30.38 -32.06 1.80
CA VAL A 461 30.73 -32.18 3.24
C VAL A 461 32.20 -32.55 3.42
N GLU A 462 32.73 -33.44 2.57
CA GLU A 462 34.15 -33.82 2.62
C GLU A 462 35.11 -32.66 2.37
N THR A 463 34.74 -31.71 1.51
CA THR A 463 35.56 -30.52 1.26
C THR A 463 35.45 -29.56 2.43
N LEU A 464 34.26 -29.39 3.00
CA LEU A 464 34.04 -28.58 4.21
C LEU A 464 34.81 -29.13 5.44
N LEU A 465 34.99 -30.44 5.53
CA LEU A 465 35.77 -31.11 6.59
C LEU A 465 37.29 -30.99 6.39
N LYS A 466 37.76 -30.88 5.14
CA LYS A 466 39.19 -30.80 4.81
C LYS A 466 39.72 -29.37 4.73
N ASP A 467 38.83 -28.41 4.49
CA ASP A 467 39.16 -27.03 4.23
C ASP A 467 38.54 -26.10 5.29
N ASP A 468 39.34 -25.71 6.27
CA ASP A 468 38.94 -24.83 7.37
C ASP A 468 38.66 -23.39 6.92
N THR A 469 38.83 -23.05 5.63
CA THR A 469 38.63 -21.69 5.11
C THR A 469 37.19 -21.18 5.25
N TRP A 470 36.18 -22.06 5.29
CA TRP A 470 34.80 -21.64 5.55
C TRP A 470 34.60 -21.09 6.97
N VAL A 471 35.35 -21.60 7.95
CA VAL A 471 35.23 -21.21 9.36
C VAL A 471 36.21 -20.10 9.71
N SER A 472 37.43 -20.17 9.17
CA SER A 472 38.51 -19.21 9.41
C SER A 472 38.52 -18.02 8.43
N GLY A 473 37.75 -18.10 7.36
CA GLY A 473 37.70 -17.09 6.30
C GLY A 473 38.91 -17.09 5.37
N PRO A 474 38.93 -16.19 4.38
CA PRO A 474 40.04 -16.08 3.44
C PRO A 474 41.34 -15.64 4.10
N GLN A 475 42.45 -16.28 3.74
CA GLN A 475 43.78 -16.01 4.30
C GLN A 475 44.22 -14.55 4.14
N PHE A 476 43.88 -13.90 3.02
CA PHE A 476 44.28 -12.51 2.76
C PHE A 476 43.73 -11.52 3.81
N LEU A 477 42.61 -11.83 4.49
CA LEU A 477 42.07 -10.96 5.55
C LEU A 477 42.98 -10.88 6.77
N THR A 478 43.78 -11.93 7.01
CA THR A 478 44.75 -11.94 8.11
C THR A 478 46.04 -11.20 7.79
N GLY A 479 46.27 -10.89 6.51
CA GLY A 479 47.39 -10.07 6.05
C GLY A 479 47.11 -8.56 6.14
N PRO A 480 48.14 -7.73 5.89
CA PRO A 480 48.00 -6.27 5.82
C PRO A 480 46.93 -5.83 4.80
N GLU A 481 46.22 -4.73 5.10
CA GLU A 481 45.16 -4.21 4.24
C GLU A 481 45.66 -3.82 2.84
N GLU A 482 46.94 -3.44 2.72
CA GLU A 482 47.58 -3.12 1.44
C GLU A 482 47.71 -4.32 0.51
N GLN A 483 47.67 -5.54 1.07
CA GLN A 483 47.72 -6.80 0.31
C GLN A 483 46.33 -7.34 -0.02
N TRP A 484 45.27 -6.65 0.44
CA TRP A 484 43.91 -7.06 0.08
C TRP A 484 43.63 -6.80 -1.40
N PRO A 485 42.74 -7.58 -2.03
CA PRO A 485 42.37 -7.38 -3.42
C PRO A 485 41.88 -5.95 -3.68
N GLY A 486 42.53 -5.28 -4.64
CA GLY A 486 42.10 -3.98 -5.15
C GLY A 486 40.92 -4.14 -6.12
N ASN A 487 40.18 -3.05 -6.31
CA ASN A 487 39.15 -3.05 -7.34
C ASN A 487 39.76 -2.95 -8.75
N PRO A 488 39.18 -3.61 -9.77
CA PRO A 488 39.67 -3.53 -11.15
C PRO A 488 39.66 -2.10 -11.72
N ASP A 489 40.65 -1.77 -12.55
CA ASP A 489 40.75 -0.48 -13.24
C ASP A 489 39.60 -0.28 -14.26
N GLY A 490 39.10 0.95 -14.41
CA GLY A 490 38.03 1.31 -15.37
C GLY A 490 36.60 1.23 -14.81
N PHE A 491 36.33 2.03 -13.77
CA PHE A 491 35.09 2.04 -12.98
C PHE A 491 33.84 2.63 -13.64
N GLU A 492 33.87 2.94 -14.93
CA GLU A 492 32.74 3.59 -15.58
C GLU A 492 31.74 2.57 -16.13
N MET A 493 30.46 2.90 -15.94
CA MET A 493 29.35 2.11 -16.42
C MET A 493 29.07 2.47 -17.87
N ALA A 494 29.04 1.46 -18.74
CA ALA A 494 28.64 1.66 -20.13
C ALA A 494 27.18 2.14 -20.19
N PRO A 495 26.87 3.22 -20.95
CA PRO A 495 25.49 3.67 -21.17
C PRO A 495 24.58 2.62 -21.82
N GLU A 496 25.19 1.60 -22.41
CA GLU A 496 24.57 0.48 -23.14
C GLU A 496 24.13 -0.68 -22.24
N ASP A 497 24.44 -0.64 -20.93
CA ASP A 497 24.01 -1.68 -19.99
C ASP A 497 22.48 -1.81 -20.00
N PRO A 498 21.93 -3.04 -20.12
CA PRO A 498 20.50 -3.27 -20.27
C PRO A 498 19.66 -2.77 -19.08
N GLU A 499 20.25 -2.62 -17.90
CA GLU A 499 19.62 -2.11 -16.68
C GLU A 499 19.65 -0.58 -16.60
N VAL A 500 20.43 0.11 -17.42
CA VAL A 500 20.41 1.57 -17.55
C VAL A 500 19.22 1.99 -18.43
N LYS A 501 18.50 3.02 -17.99
CA LYS A 501 17.42 3.63 -18.77
C LYS A 501 18.04 4.56 -19.80
N ILE A 502 17.66 4.36 -21.06
CA ILE A 502 18.03 5.24 -22.17
C ILE A 502 17.49 6.65 -21.90
N SER A 503 18.40 7.61 -21.77
CA SER A 503 18.09 9.03 -21.71
C SER A 503 17.58 9.49 -23.07
N LEU A 504 16.27 9.74 -23.20
CA LEU A 504 15.72 10.37 -24.39
C LEU A 504 16.12 11.85 -24.39
N ASN A 505 17.13 12.23 -25.18
CA ASN A 505 17.47 13.63 -25.41
C ASN A 505 16.32 14.30 -26.16
N VAL A 506 15.64 15.25 -25.51
CA VAL A 506 14.64 16.11 -26.14
C VAL A 506 15.37 17.36 -26.63
N ASN A 507 15.79 17.37 -27.89
CA ASN A 507 16.34 18.56 -28.52
C ASN A 507 15.21 19.57 -28.74
N ALA A 508 15.29 20.72 -28.08
CA ALA A 508 14.38 21.84 -28.31
C ALA A 508 15.03 22.80 -29.32
N VAL A 509 14.48 22.84 -30.54
CA VAL A 509 14.82 23.88 -31.53
C VAL A 509 13.94 25.08 -31.24
N GLN A 510 14.56 26.20 -30.88
CA GLN A 510 13.87 27.47 -30.67
C GLN A 510 13.78 28.18 -32.03
N VAL A 511 12.61 28.10 -32.67
CA VAL A 511 12.30 28.90 -33.87
C VAL A 511 11.71 30.22 -33.39
N GLU A 512 12.41 31.33 -33.63
CA GLU A 512 11.86 32.67 -33.43
C GLU A 512 10.85 32.96 -34.55
N GLU A 513 9.59 32.56 -34.36
CA GLU A 513 8.49 33.10 -35.15
C GLU A 513 8.02 34.42 -34.54
N GLU A 514 8.00 35.50 -35.33
CA GLU A 514 7.38 36.77 -34.96
C GLU A 514 5.89 36.56 -34.67
N MET A 515 5.54 36.44 -33.39
CA MET A 515 4.15 36.24 -32.97
C MET A 515 3.40 37.57 -32.88
N ASP A 516 2.28 37.69 -33.59
CA ASP A 516 1.38 38.84 -33.50
C ASP A 516 0.84 39.06 -32.06
N ALA A 517 0.55 40.31 -31.71
CA ALA A 517 0.17 40.71 -30.35
C ALA A 517 -1.09 39.99 -29.82
N VAL A 518 -2.03 39.63 -30.71
CA VAL A 518 -3.25 38.91 -30.33
C VAL A 518 -2.93 37.45 -30.02
N THR A 519 -2.07 36.81 -30.81
CA THR A 519 -1.60 35.45 -30.53
C THR A 519 -0.76 35.39 -29.25
N ARG A 520 0.07 36.42 -28.98
CA ARG A 520 0.79 36.55 -27.70
C ARG A 520 -0.18 36.63 -26.52
N LEU A 521 -1.25 37.43 -26.63
CA LEU A 521 -2.29 37.54 -25.59
C LEU A 521 -2.99 36.20 -25.34
N ILE A 522 -3.38 35.49 -26.40
CA ILE A 522 -4.05 34.19 -26.31
C ILE A 522 -3.13 33.16 -25.65
N ASN A 523 -1.86 33.10 -26.04
CA ASN A 523 -0.89 32.14 -25.50
C ASN A 523 -0.47 32.44 -24.06
N HIS A 524 -0.54 33.70 -23.62
CA HIS A 524 -0.22 34.08 -22.25
C HIS A 524 -1.28 33.61 -21.24
N LEU A 525 -2.54 33.49 -21.66
CA LEU A 525 -3.65 33.13 -20.78
C LEU A 525 -3.92 31.62 -20.78
N SER A 526 -3.99 31.01 -19.59
CA SER A 526 -4.16 29.56 -19.41
C SER A 526 -5.60 29.13 -19.08
N SER A 527 -6.52 30.09 -18.93
CA SER A 527 -7.93 29.86 -18.60
C SER A 527 -8.84 30.42 -19.69
N TRP A 528 -9.79 29.59 -20.15
CA TRP A 528 -10.77 29.98 -21.16
C TRP A 528 -11.66 31.13 -20.69
N ILE A 529 -12.06 31.10 -19.42
CA ILE A 529 -12.92 32.14 -18.82
C ILE A 529 -12.15 33.46 -18.69
N HIS A 530 -10.89 33.42 -18.26
CA HIS A 530 -10.06 34.63 -18.18
C HIS A 530 -9.80 35.22 -19.57
N LEU A 531 -9.49 34.39 -20.57
CA LEU A 531 -9.32 34.87 -21.94
C LEU A 531 -10.59 35.56 -22.47
N LYS A 532 -11.77 34.96 -22.27
CA LYS A 532 -13.05 35.58 -22.65
C LYS A 532 -13.30 36.91 -21.94
N LYS A 533 -13.06 36.99 -20.63
CA LYS A 533 -13.21 38.24 -19.85
C LYS A 533 -12.26 39.33 -20.33
N THR A 534 -10.98 39.01 -20.55
CA THR A 534 -9.98 39.96 -21.04
C THR A 534 -10.34 40.49 -22.43
N VAL A 535 -10.69 39.60 -23.37
CA VAL A 535 -11.09 40.02 -24.72
C VAL A 535 -12.40 40.80 -24.70
N ALA A 536 -13.37 40.45 -23.84
CA ALA A 536 -14.60 41.20 -23.67
C ALA A 536 -14.34 42.65 -23.21
N TRP A 537 -13.43 42.83 -22.24
CA TRP A 537 -13.00 44.17 -21.82
C TRP A 537 -12.30 44.95 -22.93
N ILE A 538 -11.42 44.30 -23.71
CA ILE A 538 -10.74 44.92 -24.84
C ILE A 538 -11.76 45.36 -25.92
N LEU A 539 -12.74 44.52 -26.24
CA LEU A 539 -13.80 44.84 -27.20
C LEU A 539 -14.67 46.00 -26.71
N ARG A 540 -15.00 46.02 -25.41
CA ARG A 540 -15.76 47.12 -24.80
C ARG A 540 -14.97 48.42 -24.84
N LEU A 541 -13.69 48.39 -24.48
CA LEU A 541 -12.79 49.54 -24.56
C LEU A 541 -12.67 50.04 -26.01
N LYS A 542 -12.51 49.13 -26.98
CA LYS A 542 -12.48 49.47 -28.41
C LYS A 542 -13.75 50.20 -28.84
N ASN A 543 -14.93 49.68 -28.48
CA ASN A 543 -16.20 50.32 -28.83
C ASN A 543 -16.38 51.69 -28.16
N LEU A 544 -15.92 51.82 -26.91
CA LEU A 544 -15.93 53.08 -26.17
C LEU A 544 -15.03 54.12 -26.82
N LEU A 545 -13.78 53.75 -27.16
CA LEU A 545 -12.84 54.64 -27.84
C LEU A 545 -13.35 55.07 -29.22
N LEU A 546 -13.96 54.16 -29.98
CA LEU A 546 -14.61 54.48 -31.25
C LEU A 546 -15.80 55.44 -31.08
N CYS A 547 -16.62 55.23 -30.05
CA CYS A 547 -17.73 56.13 -29.72
C CYS A 547 -17.23 57.53 -29.36
N LEU A 548 -16.24 57.63 -28.46
CA LEU A 548 -15.62 58.90 -28.07
C LEU A 548 -14.96 59.59 -29.27
N SER A 549 -14.30 58.84 -30.15
CA SER A 549 -13.69 59.38 -31.37
C SER A 549 -14.74 59.96 -32.32
N ARG A 550 -15.85 59.25 -32.55
CA ARG A 550 -16.98 59.73 -33.38
C ARG A 550 -17.64 60.97 -32.78
N LYS A 551 -17.94 60.96 -31.48
CA LYS A 551 -18.53 62.12 -30.78
C LYS A 551 -17.60 63.33 -30.82
N ARG A 552 -16.30 63.15 -30.61
CA ARG A 552 -15.30 64.22 -30.74
C ARG A 552 -15.29 64.83 -32.14
N LYS A 553 -15.37 63.99 -33.19
CA LYS A 553 -15.43 64.46 -34.58
C LYS A 553 -16.71 65.26 -34.84
N GLN A 554 -17.85 64.81 -34.32
CA GLN A 554 -19.13 65.52 -34.44
C GLN A 554 -19.15 66.86 -33.70
N LEU A 555 -18.67 66.88 -32.46
CA LEU A 555 -18.48 68.12 -31.67
C LEU A 555 -17.53 69.09 -32.36
N SER A 556 -16.45 68.58 -32.96
CA SER A 556 -15.47 69.42 -33.67
C SER A 556 -16.10 70.13 -34.86
N LEU A 557 -17.00 69.44 -35.58
CA LEU A 557 -17.74 70.04 -36.70
C LEU A 557 -18.76 71.06 -36.22
N THR A 558 -19.44 70.79 -35.10
CA THR A 558 -20.45 71.69 -34.53
C THR A 558 -19.83 72.97 -33.96
N LEU A 559 -18.70 72.86 -33.25
CA LEU A 559 -17.97 73.99 -32.68
C LEU A 559 -17.26 74.85 -33.74
N ALA A 560 -16.91 74.26 -34.89
CA ALA A 560 -16.38 75.01 -36.03
C ALA A 560 -17.42 75.96 -36.66
N GLN A 561 -18.71 75.67 -36.47
CA GLN A 561 -19.83 76.45 -37.01
C GLN A 561 -20.37 77.52 -36.04
N SER A 562 -19.90 77.56 -34.79
CA SER A 562 -20.47 78.42 -33.74
C SER A 562 -19.82 79.80 -33.60
N GLY A 563 -18.92 80.19 -34.51
CA GLY A 563 -18.27 81.50 -34.53
C GLY A 563 -17.30 81.80 -33.36
N LEU A 564 -17.02 80.80 -32.51
CA LEU A 564 -16.12 80.93 -31.35
C LEU A 564 -14.65 80.98 -31.77
N ASN A 565 -13.81 81.68 -31.00
CA ASN A 565 -12.36 81.67 -31.24
C ASN A 565 -11.74 80.31 -30.83
N LYS A 566 -10.54 80.01 -31.33
CA LYS A 566 -9.90 78.70 -31.18
C LYS A 566 -9.70 78.27 -29.72
N GLU A 567 -9.39 79.23 -28.84
CA GLU A 567 -9.26 78.96 -27.39
C GLU A 567 -10.60 78.67 -26.70
N GLN A 568 -11.68 79.32 -27.13
CA GLN A 568 -13.04 79.06 -26.65
C GLN A 568 -13.54 77.71 -27.17
N GLN A 569 -13.26 77.37 -28.43
CA GLN A 569 -13.58 76.06 -29.02
C GLN A 569 -12.89 74.91 -28.28
N ASP A 570 -11.60 75.05 -27.96
CA ASP A 570 -10.83 74.02 -27.25
C ASP A 570 -11.30 73.85 -25.78
N ARG A 571 -11.71 74.94 -25.12
CA ARG A 571 -12.30 74.90 -23.77
C ARG A 571 -13.65 74.18 -23.77
N GLU A 572 -14.56 74.54 -24.68
CA GLU A 572 -15.87 73.90 -24.75
C GLU A 572 -15.77 72.44 -25.21
N MET A 573 -14.86 72.13 -26.15
CA MET A 573 -14.54 70.76 -26.55
C MET A 573 -14.09 69.90 -25.37
N LYS A 574 -13.17 70.41 -24.54
CA LYS A 574 -12.70 69.69 -23.35
C LYS A 574 -13.84 69.46 -22.36
N LYS A 575 -14.64 70.49 -22.10
CA LYS A 575 -15.77 70.44 -21.16
C LYS A 575 -16.83 69.43 -21.62
N GLU A 576 -17.28 69.50 -22.87
CA GLU A 576 -18.26 68.56 -23.45
C GLU A 576 -17.72 67.13 -23.50
N MET A 577 -16.46 66.94 -23.91
CA MET A 577 -15.85 65.61 -23.88
C MET A 577 -15.69 65.06 -22.46
N GLN A 578 -15.51 65.91 -21.45
CA GLN A 578 -15.44 65.51 -20.05
C GLN A 578 -16.81 65.09 -19.52
N THR A 579 -17.87 65.81 -19.88
CA THR A 579 -19.26 65.43 -19.61
C THR A 579 -19.62 64.10 -20.27
N ILE A 580 -19.27 63.92 -21.55
CA ILE A 580 -19.50 62.67 -22.29
C ILE A 580 -18.74 61.50 -21.65
N LYS A 581 -17.48 61.70 -21.23
CA LYS A 581 -16.71 60.68 -20.52
C LYS A 581 -17.34 60.31 -19.18
N ALA A 582 -17.86 61.29 -18.44
CA ALA A 582 -18.54 61.06 -17.16
C ALA A 582 -19.87 60.30 -17.31
N GLN A 583 -20.56 60.44 -18.45
CA GLN A 583 -21.80 59.72 -18.76
C GLN A 583 -21.58 58.28 -19.27
N VAL A 584 -20.36 57.89 -19.66
CA VAL A 584 -20.08 56.53 -20.11
C VAL A 584 -19.83 55.65 -18.88
N VAL A 585 -20.90 55.02 -18.39
CA VAL A 585 -20.92 54.22 -17.15
C VAL A 585 -20.04 52.97 -17.25
N SER A 586 -19.22 52.79 -16.20
CA SER A 586 -18.52 51.58 -15.81
C SER A 586 -19.49 50.49 -15.34
N GLY A 587 -20.08 49.74 -16.25
CA GLY A 587 -20.88 48.55 -15.91
C GLY A 587 -20.04 47.28 -15.85
N PHE A 588 -20.53 46.26 -15.15
CA PHE A 588 -19.99 44.90 -15.21
C PHE A 588 -20.10 44.31 -16.64
N LEU A 589 -19.34 43.26 -16.94
CA LEU A 589 -19.48 42.51 -18.19
C LEU A 589 -20.84 41.78 -18.21
N SER A 590 -21.58 41.89 -19.31
CA SER A 590 -22.80 41.11 -19.54
C SER A 590 -22.47 39.73 -20.13
N ILE A 591 -23.44 38.80 -20.12
CA ILE A 591 -23.29 37.52 -20.84
C ILE A 591 -23.05 37.76 -22.34
N GLU A 592 -23.72 38.77 -22.90
CA GLU A 592 -23.63 39.08 -24.32
C GLU A 592 -22.22 39.54 -24.70
N ASP A 593 -21.56 40.30 -23.82
CA ASP A 593 -20.14 40.65 -24.00
C ASP A 593 -19.24 39.41 -24.02
N LEU A 594 -19.52 38.43 -23.15
CA LEU A 594 -18.76 37.17 -23.10
C LEU A 594 -19.03 36.29 -24.33
N ARG A 595 -20.26 36.23 -24.83
CA ARG A 595 -20.62 35.52 -26.08
C ARG A 595 -19.94 36.16 -27.29
N LYS A 596 -19.95 37.49 -27.36
CA LYS A 596 -19.27 38.24 -28.42
C LYS A 596 -17.76 38.03 -28.38
N ALA A 597 -17.15 38.10 -27.20
CA ALA A 597 -15.73 37.80 -27.05
C ALA A 597 -15.38 36.37 -27.45
N GLU A 598 -16.18 35.40 -27.02
CA GLU A 598 -16.03 34.00 -27.41
C GLU A 598 -16.02 33.83 -28.94
N LYS A 599 -17.01 34.42 -29.61
CA LYS A 599 -17.14 34.39 -31.07
C LYS A 599 -15.92 35.01 -31.77
N GLU A 600 -15.48 36.19 -31.35
CA GLU A 600 -14.33 36.89 -31.95
C GLU A 600 -13.02 36.11 -31.79
N ILE A 601 -12.79 35.49 -30.62
CA ILE A 601 -11.60 34.66 -30.40
C ILE A 601 -11.61 33.45 -31.35
N ILE A 602 -12.75 32.77 -31.47
CA ILE A 602 -12.91 31.61 -32.37
C ILE A 602 -12.68 32.03 -33.82
N CYS A 603 -13.33 33.12 -34.27
CA CYS A 603 -13.15 33.67 -35.61
C CYS A 603 -11.68 33.99 -35.90
N PHE A 604 -10.97 34.62 -34.97
CA PHE A 604 -9.54 34.94 -35.13
C PHE A 604 -8.70 33.68 -35.32
N CYS A 605 -8.89 32.68 -34.46
CA CYS A 605 -8.18 31.40 -34.53
C CYS A 605 -8.50 30.64 -35.83
N GLN A 606 -9.76 30.65 -36.26
CA GLN A 606 -10.19 30.00 -37.50
C GLN A 606 -9.60 30.71 -38.73
N ARG A 607 -9.59 32.05 -38.78
CA ARG A 607 -8.98 32.81 -39.88
C ARG A 607 -7.48 32.56 -40.00
N LYS A 608 -6.78 32.42 -38.88
CA LYS A 608 -5.35 32.12 -38.87
C LYS A 608 -5.06 30.70 -39.36
N ARG A 609 -5.92 29.72 -39.02
CA ARG A 609 -5.65 28.30 -39.31
C ARG A 609 -6.28 27.74 -40.58
N PHE A 610 -7.43 28.28 -40.98
CA PHE A 610 -8.23 27.85 -42.12
C PHE A 610 -8.51 29.01 -43.10
N PRO A 611 -7.49 29.80 -43.51
CA PRO A 611 -7.71 30.98 -44.35
C PRO A 611 -8.27 30.64 -45.73
N ASP A 612 -7.80 29.54 -46.33
CA ASP A 612 -8.19 29.12 -47.67
C ASP A 612 -9.61 28.54 -47.69
N GLU A 613 -9.97 27.77 -46.66
CA GLU A 613 -11.32 27.21 -46.52
C GLU A 613 -12.36 28.29 -46.25
N ILE A 614 -12.04 29.30 -45.42
CA ILE A 614 -12.94 30.43 -45.18
C ILE A 614 -13.12 31.25 -46.46
N LYS A 615 -12.05 31.52 -47.22
CA LYS A 615 -12.14 32.23 -48.51
C LYS A 615 -12.99 31.46 -49.52
N GLY A 616 -12.80 30.14 -49.62
CA GLY A 616 -13.61 29.28 -50.50
C GLY A 616 -15.09 29.29 -50.15
N LEU A 617 -15.42 29.21 -48.85
CA LEU A 617 -16.81 29.28 -48.37
C LEU A 617 -17.44 30.67 -48.56
N GLN A 618 -16.68 31.76 -48.40
CA GLN A 618 -17.16 33.12 -48.68
C GLN A 618 -17.48 33.35 -50.16
N LYS A 619 -16.77 32.67 -51.07
CA LYS A 619 -17.00 32.72 -52.52
C LYS A 619 -18.05 31.74 -53.03
N GLY A 620 -18.60 30.88 -52.15
CA GLY A 620 -19.55 29.83 -52.53
C GLY A 620 -18.92 28.61 -53.22
N GLU A 621 -17.58 28.51 -53.28
CA GLU A 621 -16.83 27.44 -53.97
C GLU A 621 -16.67 26.17 -53.11
N GLY A 622 -17.09 26.22 -51.83
CA GLY A 622 -16.95 25.11 -50.89
C GLY A 622 -15.51 24.89 -50.40
N VAL A 623 -15.28 23.81 -49.66
CA VAL A 623 -13.95 23.43 -49.16
C VAL A 623 -13.31 22.37 -50.06
N LYS A 624 -12.00 22.50 -50.33
CA LYS A 624 -11.25 21.55 -51.18
C LYS A 624 -11.21 20.15 -50.55
N ARG A 625 -11.31 19.11 -51.38
CA ARG A 625 -11.25 17.68 -50.97
C ARG A 625 -9.97 17.30 -50.22
N THR A 626 -8.88 18.03 -50.43
CA THR A 626 -7.59 17.82 -49.77
C THR A 626 -7.53 18.36 -48.34
N SER A 627 -8.49 19.18 -47.92
CA SER A 627 -8.50 19.75 -46.57
C SER A 627 -8.93 18.73 -45.52
N HIS A 628 -8.27 18.73 -44.36
CA HIS A 628 -8.56 17.84 -43.24
C HIS A 628 -9.96 18.01 -42.64
N ILE A 629 -10.63 19.13 -42.92
CA ILE A 629 -11.99 19.41 -42.44
C ILE A 629 -13.07 19.14 -43.51
N TYR A 630 -12.70 18.74 -44.73
CA TYR A 630 -13.66 18.46 -45.82
C TYR A 630 -14.76 17.47 -45.41
N LYS A 631 -14.37 16.41 -44.67
CA LYS A 631 -15.30 15.37 -44.18
C LYS A 631 -16.33 15.87 -43.16
N LEU A 632 -16.14 17.07 -42.61
CA LEU A 632 -17.06 17.69 -41.65
C LEU A 632 -18.13 18.55 -42.33
N ASN A 633 -18.15 18.57 -43.67
CA ASN A 633 -19.03 19.41 -44.47
C ASN A 633 -19.13 20.86 -43.94
N PRO A 634 -18.00 21.59 -43.83
CA PRO A 634 -17.93 22.83 -43.07
C PRO A 634 -18.80 23.93 -43.69
N VAL A 635 -19.52 24.66 -42.84
CA VAL A 635 -20.38 25.79 -43.21
C VAL A 635 -19.90 27.05 -42.49
N LEU A 636 -20.01 28.20 -43.15
CA LEU A 636 -19.69 29.49 -42.55
C LEU A 636 -20.98 30.19 -42.12
N GLU A 637 -21.18 30.35 -40.81
CA GLU A 637 -22.37 30.99 -40.24
C GLU A 637 -21.94 32.13 -39.32
N ASP A 638 -22.42 33.35 -39.59
CA ASP A 638 -22.02 34.59 -38.92
C ASP A 638 -20.49 34.79 -38.75
N GLY A 639 -19.73 34.31 -39.73
CA GLY A 639 -18.26 34.39 -39.75
C GLY A 639 -17.53 33.29 -38.95
N VAL A 640 -18.26 32.36 -38.32
CA VAL A 640 -17.70 31.20 -37.61
C VAL A 640 -17.79 29.96 -38.50
N LEU A 641 -16.67 29.25 -38.63
CA LEU A 641 -16.60 27.97 -39.32
C LEU A 641 -17.19 26.87 -38.44
N ARG A 642 -18.29 26.25 -38.87
CA ARG A 642 -19.05 25.24 -38.12
C ARG A 642 -19.14 23.92 -38.89
N VAL A 643 -19.38 22.82 -38.17
CA VAL A 643 -19.66 21.51 -38.76
C VAL A 643 -21.03 21.54 -39.42
N GLY A 644 -21.12 21.22 -40.71
CA GLY A 644 -22.40 21.03 -41.40
C GLY A 644 -22.89 19.59 -41.30
N GLY A 645 -24.17 19.35 -41.58
CA GLY A 645 -24.74 18.01 -41.47
C GLY A 645 -26.27 17.96 -41.58
N ARG A 646 -26.82 16.76 -41.37
CA ARG A 646 -28.26 16.44 -41.50
C ARG A 646 -29.11 16.83 -40.28
N LEU A 647 -28.48 17.34 -39.21
CA LEU A 647 -29.14 17.71 -37.95
C LEU A 647 -29.84 19.08 -37.98
N SER A 648 -29.89 19.75 -39.14
CA SER A 648 -30.55 21.06 -39.30
C SER A 648 -32.02 21.05 -38.85
N ARG A 649 -32.72 19.91 -39.00
CA ARG A 649 -34.12 19.72 -38.59
C ARG A 649 -34.33 19.21 -37.15
N ALA A 650 -33.27 18.98 -36.39
CA ALA A 650 -33.39 18.46 -35.01
C ALA A 650 -33.88 19.54 -34.03
N ALA A 651 -34.69 19.17 -33.04
CA ALA A 651 -35.18 20.08 -31.99
C ALA A 651 -34.12 20.31 -30.88
N MET A 652 -32.96 20.83 -31.25
CA MET A 652 -31.83 21.09 -30.35
C MET A 652 -31.23 22.50 -30.58
N PRO A 653 -30.44 23.06 -29.64
CA PRO A 653 -29.81 24.36 -29.83
C PRO A 653 -28.87 24.38 -31.04
N GLU A 654 -28.86 25.48 -31.80
CA GLU A 654 -28.08 25.61 -33.05
C GLU A 654 -26.58 25.38 -32.85
N GLU A 655 -26.05 25.81 -31.70
CA GLU A 655 -24.65 25.60 -31.30
C GLU A 655 -24.27 24.12 -31.15
N SER A 656 -25.24 23.27 -30.82
CA SER A 656 -25.06 21.82 -30.68
C SER A 656 -25.34 21.07 -31.98
N LYS A 657 -26.16 21.62 -32.88
CA LYS A 657 -26.31 21.09 -34.26
C LYS A 657 -25.06 21.31 -35.09
N HIS A 658 -24.47 22.50 -34.95
CA HIS A 658 -23.38 23.00 -35.77
C HIS A 658 -22.23 23.49 -34.88
N PRO A 659 -21.50 22.58 -34.19
CA PRO A 659 -20.40 22.96 -33.30
C PRO A 659 -19.28 23.66 -34.07
N ALA A 660 -18.62 24.62 -33.41
CA ALA A 660 -17.55 25.41 -34.05
C ALA A 660 -16.27 24.58 -34.26
N ILE A 661 -15.71 24.63 -35.47
CA ILE A 661 -14.53 23.83 -35.84
C ILE A 661 -13.26 24.49 -35.31
N LEU A 662 -12.46 23.74 -34.56
CA LEU A 662 -11.16 24.18 -34.02
C LEU A 662 -10.07 23.18 -34.36
N ALA A 663 -8.85 23.67 -34.58
CA ALA A 663 -7.70 22.83 -34.84
C ALA A 663 -7.01 22.41 -33.53
N LYS A 664 -6.57 21.16 -33.46
CA LYS A 664 -5.94 20.56 -32.25
C LYS A 664 -4.62 21.20 -31.81
N ASP A 665 -3.93 21.86 -32.72
CA ASP A 665 -2.60 22.46 -32.56
C ASP A 665 -2.64 23.86 -31.93
N LEU A 666 -3.82 24.47 -31.84
CA LEU A 666 -3.99 25.79 -31.25
C LEU A 666 -4.04 25.74 -29.72
N HIS A 667 -3.41 26.73 -29.05
CA HIS A 667 -3.45 26.88 -27.59
C HIS A 667 -4.88 27.00 -27.04
N ILE A 668 -5.78 27.66 -27.78
CA ILE A 668 -7.21 27.77 -27.44
C ILE A 668 -7.86 26.39 -27.23
N SER A 669 -7.48 25.41 -28.05
CA SER A 669 -8.01 24.05 -27.96
C SER A 669 -7.54 23.34 -26.70
N ASP A 670 -6.31 23.57 -26.23
CA ASP A 670 -5.79 23.00 -24.98
C ASP A 670 -6.47 23.63 -23.75
N ILE A 671 -6.65 24.95 -23.71
CA ILE A 671 -7.33 25.61 -22.59
C ILE A 671 -8.82 25.25 -22.53
N ILE A 672 -9.51 25.09 -23.68
CA ILE A 672 -10.90 24.60 -23.72
C ILE A 672 -10.96 23.16 -23.19
N LEU A 673 -10.05 22.28 -23.63
CA LEU A 673 -10.00 20.90 -23.14
C LEU A 673 -9.71 20.81 -21.64
N ARG A 674 -8.88 21.69 -21.09
CA ARG A 674 -8.64 21.78 -19.64
C ARG A 674 -9.88 22.27 -18.88
N GLN A 675 -10.62 23.24 -19.42
CA GLN A 675 -11.88 23.69 -18.82
C GLN A 675 -12.90 22.54 -18.80
N VAL A 676 -13.15 21.91 -19.95
CA VAL A 676 -14.06 20.75 -20.05
C VAL A 676 -13.60 19.61 -19.13
N HIS A 677 -12.29 19.41 -18.97
CA HIS A 677 -11.75 18.41 -18.05
C HIS A 677 -12.14 18.64 -16.59
N GLN A 678 -12.14 19.91 -16.16
CA GLN A 678 -12.50 20.34 -14.82
C GLN A 678 -14.01 20.29 -14.62
N ASP A 679 -14.79 20.80 -15.59
CA ASP A 679 -16.26 20.85 -15.54
C ASP A 679 -16.88 19.45 -15.39
N VAL A 680 -16.31 18.44 -16.04
CA VAL A 680 -16.78 17.04 -15.92
C VAL A 680 -16.19 16.27 -14.73
N GLY A 681 -15.49 16.95 -13.82
CA GLY A 681 -14.93 16.34 -12.59
C GLY A 681 -13.96 15.19 -12.87
N HIS A 682 -13.10 15.29 -13.88
CA HIS A 682 -12.23 14.18 -14.31
C HIS A 682 -12.98 12.90 -14.75
N GLY A 683 -14.21 13.04 -15.27
CA GLY A 683 -15.12 11.99 -15.74
C GLY A 683 -14.63 11.09 -16.89
N GLY A 684 -13.36 11.22 -17.30
CA GLY A 684 -12.72 10.38 -18.31
C GLY A 684 -13.01 10.79 -19.75
N ARG A 685 -12.49 10.00 -20.70
CA ARG A 685 -12.44 10.38 -22.12
C ARG A 685 -13.81 10.64 -22.74
N ASN A 686 -14.77 9.76 -22.52
CA ASN A 686 -16.07 9.84 -23.18
C ASN A 686 -16.92 10.99 -22.62
N HIS A 687 -16.83 11.26 -21.31
CA HIS A 687 -17.53 12.37 -20.67
C HIS A 687 -17.01 13.72 -21.20
N MET A 688 -15.69 13.87 -21.28
CA MET A 688 -15.07 15.06 -21.88
C MET A 688 -15.46 15.24 -23.35
N LEU A 689 -15.50 14.15 -24.13
CA LEU A 689 -15.84 14.22 -25.55
C LEU A 689 -17.30 14.62 -25.78
N SER A 690 -18.23 14.11 -24.97
CA SER A 690 -19.65 14.46 -25.04
C SER A 690 -19.87 15.93 -24.71
N SER A 691 -19.30 16.40 -23.59
CA SER A 691 -19.41 17.80 -23.16
C SER A 691 -18.75 18.77 -24.16
N LEU A 692 -17.58 18.39 -24.71
CA LEU A 692 -16.91 19.20 -25.74
C LEU A 692 -17.78 19.42 -26.98
N ARG A 693 -18.43 18.35 -27.46
CA ARG A 693 -19.20 18.36 -28.72
C ARG A 693 -20.50 19.15 -28.68
N GLN A 694 -21.00 19.47 -27.50
CA GLN A 694 -22.17 20.35 -27.36
C GLN A 694 -21.90 21.75 -27.91
N ARG A 695 -20.63 22.17 -28.03
CA ARG A 695 -20.25 23.53 -28.47
C ARG A 695 -19.08 23.59 -29.46
N TYR A 696 -18.11 22.67 -29.38
CA TYR A 696 -16.88 22.72 -30.18
C TYR A 696 -16.55 21.37 -30.83
N TRP A 697 -16.02 21.45 -32.05
CA TRP A 697 -15.51 20.30 -32.79
C TRP A 697 -14.00 20.43 -33.03
N ILE A 698 -13.20 19.80 -32.16
CA ILE A 698 -11.73 19.80 -32.29
C ILE A 698 -11.29 18.60 -33.16
N SER A 699 -10.58 18.86 -34.25
CA SER A 699 -10.08 17.80 -35.14
C SER A 699 -9.11 16.85 -34.42
N GLY A 700 -9.49 15.57 -34.25
CA GLY A 700 -8.70 14.62 -33.47
C GLY A 700 -8.82 14.77 -31.94
N ALA A 701 -9.93 15.34 -31.44
CA ALA A 701 -10.20 15.56 -30.01
C ALA A 701 -9.87 14.36 -29.10
N SER A 702 -10.14 13.12 -29.54
CA SER A 702 -9.88 11.93 -28.72
C SER A 702 -8.39 11.74 -28.37
N VAL A 703 -7.46 12.19 -29.22
CA VAL A 703 -6.02 12.11 -28.93
C VAL A 703 -5.62 13.25 -28.00
N ALA A 704 -6.14 14.45 -28.24
CA ALA A 704 -5.90 15.62 -27.40
C ALA A 704 -6.40 15.40 -25.96
N ILE A 705 -7.62 14.87 -25.80
CA ILE A 705 -8.20 14.49 -24.50
C ILE A 705 -7.30 13.47 -23.77
N ARG A 706 -6.77 12.45 -24.47
CA ARG A 706 -5.86 11.47 -23.85
C ARG A 706 -4.60 12.15 -23.31
N LYS A 707 -4.03 13.09 -24.06
CA LYS A 707 -2.87 13.90 -23.65
C LYS A 707 -3.19 14.78 -22.43
N THR A 708 -4.37 15.39 -22.38
CA THR A 708 -4.84 16.18 -21.22
C THR A 708 -4.99 15.29 -19.98
N LEU A 709 -5.62 14.12 -20.12
CA LEU A 709 -5.80 13.14 -19.03
C LEU A 709 -4.47 12.58 -18.51
N SER A 710 -3.52 12.26 -19.39
CA SER A 710 -2.23 11.68 -18.99
C SER A 710 -1.33 12.68 -18.26
N LYS A 711 -1.45 13.98 -18.56
CA LYS A 711 -0.70 15.05 -17.86
C LYS A 711 -1.29 15.35 -16.47
N CYS A 712 -2.60 15.19 -16.31
CA CYS A 712 -3.30 15.50 -15.07
C CYS A 712 -2.88 14.56 -13.92
N VAL A 713 -2.36 15.14 -12.83
CA VAL A 713 -1.92 14.39 -11.63
C VAL A 713 -3.08 13.65 -10.98
N VAL A 714 -4.26 14.29 -10.90
CA VAL A 714 -5.48 13.69 -10.35
C VAL A 714 -5.88 12.46 -11.17
N CYS A 715 -5.87 12.55 -12.50
CA CYS A 715 -6.18 11.40 -13.36
C CYS A 715 -5.13 10.29 -13.28
N ARG A 716 -3.84 10.62 -13.19
CA ARG A 716 -2.78 9.62 -13.04
C ARG A 716 -2.90 8.85 -11.72
N ARG A 717 -3.22 9.56 -10.64
CA ARG A 717 -3.44 8.95 -9.32
C ARG A 717 -4.70 8.07 -9.30
N LEU A 718 -5.77 8.51 -9.94
CA LEU A 718 -7.07 7.81 -9.95
C LEU A 718 -7.13 6.62 -10.92
N ASN A 719 -6.34 6.61 -12.00
CA ASN A 719 -6.35 5.55 -13.04
C ASN A 719 -5.17 4.58 -12.92
N GLY A 720 -4.52 4.48 -11.76
CA GLY A 720 -3.51 3.45 -11.50
C GLY A 720 -4.11 2.05 -11.69
N ALA A 721 -3.39 1.14 -12.34
CA ALA A 721 -3.92 -0.15 -12.77
C ALA A 721 -4.29 -1.06 -11.57
N PRO A 722 -5.57 -1.45 -11.40
CA PRO A 722 -5.97 -2.57 -10.54
C PRO A 722 -6.01 -3.88 -11.35
N GLY A 723 -5.84 -5.03 -10.67
CA GLY A 723 -5.82 -6.36 -11.28
C GLY A 723 -7.09 -6.68 -12.10
N MET A 724 -6.93 -7.44 -13.18
CA MET A 724 -8.03 -7.83 -14.08
C MET A 724 -8.77 -9.08 -13.56
N GLN A 725 -10.10 -9.01 -13.56
CA GLN A 725 -11.00 -10.16 -13.33
C GLN A 725 -11.93 -10.32 -14.54
N GLN A 726 -12.23 -11.57 -14.89
CA GLN A 726 -13.09 -11.97 -16.02
C GLN A 726 -14.57 -11.59 -15.76
N MET A 727 -15.27 -11.04 -16.75
CA MET A 727 -16.69 -10.65 -16.64
C MET A 727 -17.62 -11.79 -17.09
N ALA A 728 -18.71 -12.01 -16.36
CA ALA A 728 -19.77 -12.97 -16.69
C ALA A 728 -20.95 -12.32 -17.46
N ASP A 729 -21.89 -13.15 -17.93
CA ASP A 729 -23.05 -12.77 -18.72
C ASP A 729 -24.07 -11.89 -17.96
N LEU A 730 -24.84 -11.10 -18.72
CA LEU A 730 -25.82 -10.17 -18.19
C LEU A 730 -27.15 -10.88 -17.83
N PRO A 731 -27.75 -10.65 -16.66
CA PRO A 731 -29.03 -11.24 -16.28
C PRO A 731 -30.20 -10.78 -17.17
N ARG A 732 -31.25 -11.61 -17.31
CA ARG A 732 -32.44 -11.35 -18.15
C ARG A 732 -33.10 -10.01 -17.86
N ASP A 733 -33.05 -9.53 -16.62
CA ASP A 733 -33.62 -8.25 -16.18
C ASP A 733 -32.99 -7.01 -16.87
N ARG A 734 -31.86 -7.18 -17.58
CA ARG A 734 -31.22 -6.14 -18.40
C ARG A 734 -31.71 -6.09 -19.84
N VAL A 735 -32.56 -7.02 -20.26
CA VAL A 735 -32.88 -7.26 -21.68
C VAL A 735 -34.36 -6.96 -21.99
N SER A 736 -35.15 -6.54 -20.99
CA SER A 736 -36.57 -6.20 -21.14
C SER A 736 -36.76 -4.67 -21.21
N PRO A 737 -37.12 -4.08 -22.37
CA PRO A 737 -37.19 -2.64 -22.60
C PRO A 737 -38.53 -1.97 -22.18
N ASP A 738 -39.40 -2.67 -21.45
CA ASP A 738 -40.81 -2.33 -21.23
C ASP A 738 -41.15 -1.73 -19.85
N GLU A 739 -40.19 -1.65 -18.92
CA GLU A 739 -40.44 -1.16 -17.55
C GLU A 739 -39.88 0.26 -17.27
N PRO A 740 -40.59 1.13 -16.51
CA PRO A 740 -40.10 2.45 -16.10
C PRO A 740 -38.78 2.40 -15.30
N PRO A 741 -37.95 3.47 -15.32
CA PRO A 741 -36.76 3.58 -14.48
C PRO A 741 -37.06 3.32 -13.00
N PHE A 742 -36.15 2.62 -12.32
CA PHE A 742 -36.26 2.21 -10.91
C PHE A 742 -37.35 1.17 -10.57
N THR A 743 -37.96 0.50 -11.56
CA THR A 743 -38.83 -0.67 -11.30
C THR A 743 -38.05 -1.83 -10.66
N ARG A 744 -36.81 -2.06 -11.11
CA ARG A 744 -35.86 -3.03 -10.54
C ARG A 744 -34.57 -2.34 -10.11
N VAL A 745 -34.20 -2.52 -8.85
CA VAL A 745 -33.18 -1.68 -8.19
C VAL A 745 -32.16 -2.55 -7.46
N GLY A 746 -30.87 -2.30 -7.71
CA GLY A 746 -29.78 -2.77 -6.87
C GLY A 746 -29.54 -1.80 -5.71
N VAL A 747 -29.36 -2.28 -4.48
CA VAL A 747 -29.11 -1.44 -3.31
C VAL A 747 -27.80 -1.82 -2.62
N ASP A 748 -27.02 -0.80 -2.22
CA ASP A 748 -25.77 -1.01 -1.49
C ASP A 748 -25.44 0.17 -0.55
N TYR A 749 -24.68 -0.11 0.51
CA TYR A 749 -24.21 0.88 1.48
C TYR A 749 -22.77 1.31 1.18
N PHE A 750 -22.46 2.58 1.40
CA PHE A 750 -21.09 3.10 1.33
C PHE A 750 -20.86 4.23 2.34
N GLY A 751 -19.65 4.35 2.85
CA GLY A 751 -19.32 5.21 3.99
C GLY A 751 -18.26 4.52 4.86
N PRO A 752 -18.12 4.90 6.14
CA PRO A 752 -18.80 5.96 6.88
C PRO A 752 -18.23 7.35 6.52
N PHE A 753 -19.07 8.36 6.70
CA PHE A 753 -18.70 9.76 6.67
C PHE A 753 -18.79 10.31 8.09
N GLU A 754 -17.70 10.88 8.59
CA GLU A 754 -17.69 11.56 9.89
C GLU A 754 -18.31 12.95 9.73
N VAL A 755 -19.42 13.16 10.42
CA VAL A 755 -20.22 14.38 10.36
C VAL A 755 -20.21 15.06 11.73
N LYS A 756 -19.94 16.37 11.78
CA LYS A 756 -20.01 17.12 13.03
C LYS A 756 -21.47 17.37 13.42
N ARG A 757 -21.82 16.99 14.65
CA ARG A 757 -23.11 17.29 15.28
C ARG A 757 -22.85 17.99 16.61
N GLY A 758 -22.86 19.33 16.60
CA GLY A 758 -22.48 20.13 17.76
C GLY A 758 -21.00 19.95 18.13
N ARG A 759 -20.71 19.52 19.37
CA ARG A 759 -19.34 19.26 19.85
C ARG A 759 -18.84 17.83 19.56
N SER A 760 -19.69 16.93 19.07
CA SER A 760 -19.33 15.53 18.78
C SER A 760 -19.32 15.23 17.29
N THR A 761 -18.59 14.18 16.90
CA THR A 761 -18.61 13.61 15.54
C THR A 761 -19.47 12.36 15.55
N VAL A 762 -20.38 12.26 14.57
CA VAL A 762 -21.28 11.11 14.37
C VAL A 762 -21.04 10.52 12.99
N LYS A 763 -21.05 9.19 12.88
CA LYS A 763 -20.91 8.49 11.59
C LYS A 763 -22.25 8.50 10.85
N LYS A 764 -22.20 8.82 9.56
CA LYS A 764 -23.34 8.74 8.63
C LYS A 764 -22.96 7.87 7.44
N TYR A 765 -23.96 7.27 6.80
CA TYR A 765 -23.75 6.33 5.69
C TYR A 765 -24.54 6.77 4.46
N GLY A 766 -24.01 6.51 3.27
CA GLY A 766 -24.73 6.68 2.01
C GLY A 766 -25.38 5.36 1.59
N VAL A 767 -26.64 5.41 1.19
CA VAL A 767 -27.40 4.30 0.58
C VAL A 767 -27.52 4.58 -0.91
N LEU A 768 -26.92 3.74 -1.73
CA LEU A 768 -26.97 3.83 -3.19
C LEU A 768 -28.09 2.93 -3.72
N PHE A 769 -29.04 3.52 -4.43
CA PHE A 769 -30.04 2.81 -5.23
C PHE A 769 -29.68 2.92 -6.71
N THR A 770 -29.47 1.80 -7.38
CA THR A 770 -29.11 1.74 -8.80
C THR A 770 -30.22 1.09 -9.60
N CYS A 771 -30.77 1.78 -10.60
CA CYS A 771 -31.70 1.18 -11.55
C CYS A 771 -30.97 0.15 -12.43
N LEU A 772 -31.47 -1.08 -12.49
CA LEU A 772 -30.84 -2.15 -13.28
C LEU A 772 -31.06 -1.99 -14.80
N THR A 773 -32.14 -1.31 -15.19
CA THR A 773 -32.55 -1.05 -16.58
C THR A 773 -31.73 0.07 -17.22
N VAL A 774 -31.85 1.31 -16.71
CA VAL A 774 -31.23 2.50 -17.30
C VAL A 774 -29.88 2.87 -16.67
N ARG A 775 -29.45 2.13 -15.65
CA ARG A 775 -28.25 2.40 -14.84
C ARG A 775 -28.28 3.74 -14.10
N ALA A 776 -29.42 4.41 -13.99
CA ALA A 776 -29.58 5.58 -13.13
C ALA A 776 -29.19 5.25 -11.67
N ILE A 777 -28.63 6.21 -10.95
CA ILE A 777 -28.40 6.11 -9.51
C ILE A 777 -29.25 7.11 -8.74
N HIS A 778 -29.54 6.79 -7.50
CA HIS A 778 -30.16 7.66 -6.51
C HIS A 778 -29.45 7.44 -5.17
N ILE A 779 -29.11 8.50 -4.44
CA ILE A 779 -28.34 8.40 -3.20
C ILE A 779 -29.13 9.00 -2.03
N GLU A 780 -29.22 8.27 -0.93
CA GLU A 780 -29.84 8.74 0.33
C GLU A 780 -28.85 8.68 1.50
N VAL A 781 -28.94 9.63 2.44
CA VAL A 781 -28.16 9.57 3.69
C VAL A 781 -28.91 8.72 4.72
N ALA A 782 -28.23 7.77 5.35
CA ALA A 782 -28.70 6.98 6.49
C ALA A 782 -27.95 7.38 7.77
N SER A 783 -28.70 7.50 8.87
CA SER A 783 -28.17 7.91 10.17
C SER A 783 -27.32 6.84 10.85
N SER A 784 -27.60 5.57 10.55
CA SER A 784 -26.95 4.38 11.11
C SER A 784 -27.16 3.21 10.15
N LEU A 785 -26.52 2.09 10.44
CA LEU A 785 -26.66 0.83 9.70
C LEU A 785 -27.79 -0.06 10.26
N ASP A 786 -28.80 0.54 10.90
CA ASP A 786 -29.94 -0.19 11.44
C ASP A 786 -31.11 -0.30 10.44
N THR A 787 -32.04 -1.20 10.77
CA THR A 787 -33.22 -1.49 9.94
C THR A 787 -34.10 -0.26 9.74
N ASP A 788 -34.29 0.56 10.78
CA ASP A 788 -35.22 1.69 10.73
C ASP A 788 -34.64 2.84 9.88
N SER A 789 -33.33 3.07 9.93
CA SER A 789 -32.62 4.02 9.05
C SER A 789 -32.65 3.59 7.59
N PHE A 790 -32.50 2.29 7.31
CA PHE A 790 -32.66 1.75 5.96
C PHE A 790 -34.09 1.94 5.45
N VAL A 791 -35.10 1.57 6.24
CA VAL A 791 -36.52 1.71 5.85
C VAL A 791 -36.86 3.18 5.57
N ASN A 792 -36.33 4.11 6.36
CA ASN A 792 -36.52 5.54 6.13
C ASN A 792 -35.83 6.01 4.84
N ALA A 793 -34.61 5.54 4.53
CA ALA A 793 -33.93 5.84 3.27
C ALA A 793 -34.71 5.29 2.06
N LEU A 794 -35.19 4.05 2.16
CA LEU A 794 -36.00 3.43 1.12
C LEU A 794 -37.34 4.15 0.91
N ARG A 795 -38.00 4.60 1.98
CA ARG A 795 -39.23 5.42 1.88
C ARG A 795 -38.98 6.73 1.16
N ARG A 796 -37.87 7.42 1.45
CA ARG A 796 -37.48 8.65 0.73
C ARG A 796 -37.20 8.39 -0.75
N PHE A 797 -36.52 7.28 -1.06
CA PHE A 797 -36.27 6.87 -2.43
C PHE A 797 -37.56 6.58 -3.21
N ILE A 798 -38.46 5.73 -2.67
CA ILE A 798 -39.74 5.40 -3.31
C ILE A 798 -40.60 6.65 -3.50
N ALA A 799 -40.63 7.54 -2.51
CA ALA A 799 -41.39 8.79 -2.60
C ALA A 799 -40.87 9.73 -3.72
N ARG A 800 -39.58 9.67 -4.06
CA ARG A 800 -38.96 10.50 -5.11
C ARG A 800 -38.94 9.85 -6.49
N ARG A 801 -38.83 8.52 -6.56
CA ARG A 801 -38.56 7.78 -7.81
C ARG A 801 -39.69 6.84 -8.24
N GLY A 802 -40.70 6.65 -7.41
CA GLY A 802 -41.84 5.78 -7.69
C GLY A 802 -41.72 4.38 -7.07
N GLN A 803 -42.75 3.56 -7.26
CA GLN A 803 -42.86 2.23 -6.68
C GLN A 803 -41.84 1.26 -7.30
N VAL A 804 -41.14 0.52 -6.44
CA VAL A 804 -40.19 -0.53 -6.82
C VAL A 804 -40.88 -1.89 -6.79
N LEU A 805 -40.62 -2.76 -7.75
CA LEU A 805 -41.15 -4.13 -7.79
C LEU A 805 -40.14 -5.14 -7.24
N GLU A 806 -38.85 -4.94 -7.54
CA GLU A 806 -37.78 -5.83 -7.09
C GLU A 806 -36.56 -5.05 -6.59
N LEU A 807 -36.10 -5.39 -5.37
CA LEU A 807 -34.86 -4.94 -4.78
C LEU A 807 -33.84 -6.09 -4.78
N ARG A 808 -32.61 -5.80 -5.16
CA ARG A 808 -31.51 -6.76 -5.19
C ARG A 808 -30.32 -6.25 -4.38
N SER A 809 -29.77 -7.09 -3.51
CA SER A 809 -28.58 -6.75 -2.72
C SER A 809 -27.60 -7.92 -2.66
N ASP A 810 -26.33 -7.62 -2.37
CA ASP A 810 -25.33 -8.66 -2.13
C ASP A 810 -25.57 -9.35 -0.77
N ASN A 811 -25.36 -10.67 -0.74
CA ASN A 811 -25.17 -11.38 0.52
C ASN A 811 -23.79 -10.96 1.05
N GLY A 812 -23.73 -10.21 2.16
CA GLY A 812 -22.60 -9.44 2.71
C GLY A 812 -21.24 -10.14 2.94
N THR A 813 -20.99 -11.28 2.30
CA THR A 813 -19.79 -12.12 2.39
C THR A 813 -18.61 -11.67 1.51
N ASN A 814 -18.77 -10.71 0.58
CA ASN A 814 -17.73 -10.36 -0.40
C ASN A 814 -17.17 -8.92 -0.34
N PHE A 815 -17.39 -8.16 0.74
CA PHE A 815 -16.73 -6.85 0.93
C PHE A 815 -15.28 -7.02 1.41
N VAL A 816 -14.38 -7.41 0.50
CA VAL A 816 -12.93 -7.40 0.76
C VAL A 816 -12.41 -5.99 0.53
N GLY A 817 -12.16 -5.27 1.62
CA GLY A 817 -11.30 -4.07 1.63
C GLY A 817 -11.94 -2.85 2.28
N ALA A 818 -11.54 -2.60 3.53
CA ALA A 818 -11.77 -1.39 4.32
C ALA A 818 -13.20 -1.14 4.84
N GLU A 819 -13.66 -1.98 5.79
CA GLU A 819 -14.16 -1.58 7.13
C GLU A 819 -14.88 -2.74 7.82
N ARG A 820 -14.19 -3.36 8.78
CA ARG A 820 -14.71 -4.46 9.60
C ARG A 820 -16.02 -4.09 10.32
N GLU A 821 -16.16 -2.83 10.71
CA GLU A 821 -17.32 -2.27 11.43
C GLU A 821 -18.61 -2.19 10.56
N LEU A 822 -18.47 -1.89 9.26
CA LEU A 822 -19.60 -1.88 8.31
C LEU A 822 -20.18 -3.29 8.11
N ARG A 823 -19.32 -4.30 8.07
CA ARG A 823 -19.72 -5.71 7.96
C ARG A 823 -20.44 -6.21 9.21
N GLU A 824 -19.89 -5.95 10.39
CA GLU A 824 -20.48 -6.34 11.69
C GLU A 824 -21.83 -5.65 11.97
N ALA A 825 -22.07 -4.48 11.40
CA ALA A 825 -23.34 -3.76 11.53
C ALA A 825 -24.38 -4.20 10.49
N ILE A 826 -23.96 -4.59 9.28
CA ILE A 826 -24.85 -5.20 8.26
C ILE A 826 -25.33 -6.58 8.71
N GLU A 827 -24.49 -7.38 9.38
CA GLU A 827 -24.87 -8.69 9.95
C GLU A 827 -25.93 -8.57 11.06
N ARG A 828 -26.09 -7.39 11.69
CA ARG A 828 -27.16 -7.10 12.69
C ARG A 828 -28.49 -6.66 12.09
N LEU A 829 -28.57 -6.41 10.77
CA LEU A 829 -29.85 -6.08 10.13
C LEU A 829 -30.79 -7.29 10.24
N ASN A 830 -31.95 -7.10 10.88
CA ASN A 830 -32.95 -8.16 10.97
C ASN A 830 -33.66 -8.32 9.61
N ILE A 831 -33.05 -9.10 8.73
CA ILE A 831 -33.50 -9.37 7.35
C ILE A 831 -34.96 -9.86 7.34
N ALA A 832 -35.41 -10.58 8.38
CA ALA A 832 -36.79 -11.03 8.50
C ALA A 832 -37.79 -9.88 8.74
N LYS A 833 -37.45 -8.90 9.59
CA LYS A 833 -38.27 -7.68 9.82
C LYS A 833 -38.39 -6.84 8.53
N ILE A 834 -37.29 -6.74 7.79
CA ILE A 834 -37.22 -6.00 6.52
C ILE A 834 -38.05 -6.68 5.43
N ASN A 835 -37.86 -7.99 5.24
CA ASN A 835 -38.64 -8.78 4.28
C ASN A 835 -40.15 -8.71 4.58
N ASN A 836 -40.56 -8.83 5.85
CA ASN A 836 -41.97 -8.72 6.23
C ASN A 836 -42.55 -7.32 5.94
N THR A 837 -41.78 -6.25 6.18
CA THR A 837 -42.20 -4.87 5.89
C THR A 837 -42.32 -4.59 4.38
N LEU A 838 -41.52 -5.27 3.57
CA LEU A 838 -41.47 -5.09 2.12
C LEU A 838 -42.45 -5.98 1.35
N LEU A 839 -42.70 -7.18 1.86
CA LEU A 839 -43.78 -8.04 1.38
C LEU A 839 -45.15 -7.37 1.56
N GLN A 840 -45.37 -6.67 2.68
CA GLN A 840 -46.59 -5.85 2.89
C GLN A 840 -46.75 -4.71 1.86
N LYS A 841 -45.66 -4.29 1.22
CA LYS A 841 -45.63 -3.23 0.19
C LYS A 841 -45.53 -3.78 -1.24
N GLY A 842 -45.61 -5.10 -1.42
CA GLY A 842 -45.52 -5.76 -2.72
C GLY A 842 -44.13 -5.73 -3.36
N ILE A 843 -43.06 -5.52 -2.58
CA ILE A 843 -41.68 -5.41 -3.08
C ILE A 843 -40.96 -6.74 -2.81
N LYS A 844 -40.47 -7.38 -3.88
CA LYS A 844 -39.65 -8.60 -3.77
C LYS A 844 -38.20 -8.23 -3.47
N TRP A 845 -37.64 -8.73 -2.37
CA TRP A 845 -36.20 -8.63 -2.11
C TRP A 845 -35.48 -9.93 -2.48
N THR A 846 -34.51 -9.84 -3.38
CA THR A 846 -33.68 -10.97 -3.81
C THR A 846 -32.22 -10.75 -3.40
N PHE A 847 -31.62 -11.71 -2.69
CA PHE A 847 -30.19 -11.70 -2.37
C PHE A 847 -29.38 -12.46 -3.43
N ASN A 848 -28.16 -11.98 -3.73
CA ASN A 848 -27.25 -12.71 -4.61
C ASN A 848 -26.77 -14.03 -3.95
N PRO A 849 -26.60 -15.14 -4.69
CA PRO A 849 -26.09 -16.40 -4.13
C PRO A 849 -24.75 -16.21 -3.38
N PRO A 850 -24.54 -16.83 -2.21
CA PRO A 850 -23.24 -16.79 -1.54
C PRO A 850 -22.20 -17.38 -2.48
N THR A 851 -21.07 -16.67 -2.69
CA THR A 851 -20.01 -16.89 -3.72
C THR A 851 -20.22 -16.28 -5.12
N GLY A 852 -21.38 -15.67 -5.40
CA GLY A 852 -21.69 -15.04 -6.69
C GLY A 852 -21.28 -13.56 -6.82
N SER A 853 -20.04 -13.17 -6.48
CA SER A 853 -19.59 -11.76 -6.55
C SER A 853 -19.77 -11.09 -7.92
N HIS A 854 -19.79 -11.89 -8.99
CA HIS A 854 -20.01 -11.44 -10.36
C HIS A 854 -21.42 -10.85 -10.61
N HIS A 855 -22.41 -11.15 -9.75
CA HIS A 855 -23.76 -10.58 -9.86
C HIS A 855 -23.86 -9.13 -9.34
N GLY A 856 -22.93 -8.66 -8.50
CA GLY A 856 -22.93 -7.31 -7.90
C GLY A 856 -22.12 -6.24 -8.66
N GLY A 857 -21.34 -6.63 -9.68
CA GLY A 857 -20.40 -5.73 -10.38
C GLY A 857 -21.03 -4.51 -11.08
N VAL A 858 -22.36 -4.44 -11.17
CA VAL A 858 -23.11 -3.32 -11.75
C VAL A 858 -23.11 -2.09 -10.84
N TRP A 859 -23.43 -2.27 -9.56
CA TRP A 859 -23.44 -1.18 -8.57
C TRP A 859 -22.05 -0.93 -7.98
N GLU A 860 -21.18 -1.94 -7.86
CA GLU A 860 -19.79 -1.73 -7.41
C GLU A 860 -19.02 -0.73 -8.30
N ARG A 861 -19.19 -0.82 -9.62
CA ARG A 861 -18.59 0.14 -10.56
C ARG A 861 -19.16 1.55 -10.39
N LEU A 862 -20.42 1.65 -9.98
CA LEU A 862 -21.07 2.93 -9.73
C LEU A 862 -20.66 3.52 -8.39
N ILE A 863 -20.52 2.72 -7.33
CA ILE A 863 -19.94 3.14 -6.05
C ILE A 863 -18.53 3.66 -6.25
N ARG A 864 -17.71 2.98 -7.06
CA ARG A 864 -16.38 3.49 -7.43
C ARG A 864 -16.46 4.84 -8.12
N SER A 865 -17.47 5.07 -8.96
CA SER A 865 -17.70 6.35 -9.64
C SER A 865 -18.18 7.43 -8.65
N VAL A 866 -19.07 7.09 -7.71
CA VAL A 866 -19.53 7.96 -6.61
C VAL A 866 -18.35 8.36 -5.74
N ARG A 867 -17.58 7.40 -5.22
CA ARG A 867 -16.37 7.66 -4.42
C ARG A 867 -15.35 8.51 -5.18
N LYS A 868 -15.22 8.34 -6.51
CA LYS A 868 -14.35 9.18 -7.35
C LYS A 868 -14.81 10.64 -7.36
N VAL A 869 -16.11 10.90 -7.53
CA VAL A 869 -16.68 12.26 -7.51
C VAL A 869 -16.55 12.87 -6.12
N LEU A 870 -16.92 12.13 -5.07
CA LEU A 870 -16.84 12.58 -3.68
C LEU A 870 -15.39 12.90 -3.26
N ASN A 871 -14.42 12.04 -3.58
CA ASN A 871 -13.01 12.28 -3.24
C ASN A 871 -12.42 13.49 -3.98
N SER A 872 -12.91 13.80 -5.20
CA SER A 872 -12.51 15.02 -5.90
C SER A 872 -13.10 16.29 -5.28
N SER A 873 -14.33 16.21 -4.74
CA SER A 873 -15.05 17.33 -4.15
C SER A 873 -14.67 17.61 -2.68
N LEU A 874 -14.33 16.57 -1.89
CA LEU A 874 -14.30 16.66 -0.42
C LEU A 874 -12.94 16.90 0.26
N LYS A 875 -11.81 16.98 -0.48
CA LYS A 875 -10.42 17.29 -0.03
C LYS A 875 -10.19 17.51 1.50
N ALA A 876 -10.40 16.48 2.32
CA ALA A 876 -10.19 16.45 3.78
C ALA A 876 -10.96 17.52 4.60
N GLN A 877 -12.20 17.86 4.23
CA GLN A 877 -13.04 18.80 4.99
C GLN A 877 -13.93 18.09 6.04
N ASN A 878 -14.13 18.73 7.19
CA ASN A 878 -15.15 18.31 8.16
C ASN A 878 -16.53 18.69 7.62
N LEU A 879 -17.44 17.73 7.41
CA LEU A 879 -18.79 17.98 6.90
C LEU A 879 -19.81 18.04 8.04
N ASP A 880 -20.83 18.89 7.90
CA ASP A 880 -22.08 18.75 8.64
C ASP A 880 -23.09 17.90 7.83
N GLU A 881 -24.22 17.55 8.45
CA GLU A 881 -25.17 16.58 7.88
C GLU A 881 -25.86 17.12 6.61
N GLU A 882 -26.12 18.42 6.58
CA GLU A 882 -26.74 19.11 5.45
C GLU A 882 -25.79 19.24 4.25
N CYS A 883 -24.51 19.56 4.50
CA CYS A 883 -23.48 19.56 3.47
C CYS A 883 -23.27 18.17 2.88
N LEU A 884 -23.26 17.11 3.72
CA LEU A 884 -23.14 15.74 3.23
C LEU A 884 -24.31 15.37 2.32
N HIS A 885 -25.54 15.69 2.71
CA HIS A 885 -26.72 15.44 1.89
C HIS A 885 -26.65 16.17 0.54
N THR A 886 -26.22 17.44 0.55
CA THR A 886 -26.08 18.26 -0.66
C THR A 886 -25.04 17.71 -1.63
N VAL A 887 -23.85 17.36 -1.13
CA VAL A 887 -22.75 16.81 -1.95
C VAL A 887 -23.12 15.46 -2.58
N LEU A 888 -23.88 14.62 -1.86
CA LEU A 888 -24.38 13.36 -2.41
C LEU A 888 -25.40 13.58 -3.54
N CYS A 889 -26.30 14.55 -3.42
CA CYS A 889 -27.22 14.95 -4.50
C CYS A 889 -26.49 15.46 -5.74
N GLU A 890 -25.41 16.22 -5.57
CA GLU A 890 -24.59 16.69 -6.69
C GLU A 890 -23.83 15.54 -7.37
N ALA A 891 -23.27 14.63 -6.58
CA ALA A 891 -22.61 13.43 -7.09
C ALA A 891 -23.59 12.54 -7.89
N GLU A 892 -24.84 12.42 -7.43
CA GLU A 892 -25.92 11.76 -8.16
C GLU A 892 -26.16 12.41 -9.53
N SER A 893 -26.32 13.73 -9.58
CA SER A 893 -26.56 14.48 -10.82
C SER A 893 -25.43 14.33 -11.84
N ILE A 894 -24.17 14.40 -11.39
CA ILE A 894 -22.98 14.23 -12.24
C ILE A 894 -22.94 12.83 -12.85
N ILE A 895 -23.20 11.81 -12.04
CA ILE A 895 -23.13 10.41 -12.49
C ILE A 895 -24.29 10.09 -13.42
N ASN A 896 -25.49 10.63 -13.17
CA ASN A 896 -26.64 10.44 -14.06
C ASN A 896 -26.54 11.24 -15.37
N SER A 897 -25.56 12.14 -15.50
CA SER A 897 -25.27 12.85 -16.76
C SER A 897 -24.34 12.09 -17.71
N ARG A 898 -23.93 10.86 -17.35
CA ARG A 898 -23.03 10.04 -18.18
C ARG A 898 -23.76 9.39 -19.38
N PRO A 899 -23.10 9.21 -20.55
CA PRO A 899 -23.69 8.50 -21.67
C PRO A 899 -23.97 7.02 -21.35
N ILE A 900 -25.15 6.52 -21.73
CA ILE A 900 -25.54 5.10 -21.63
C ILE A 900 -24.82 4.27 -22.71
N THR A 901 -24.63 4.85 -23.90
CA THR A 901 -23.95 4.23 -25.05
C THR A 901 -22.62 4.93 -25.37
N ARG A 902 -21.78 4.30 -26.21
CA ARG A 902 -20.56 4.93 -26.73
C ARG A 902 -20.95 6.12 -27.61
N ALA A 903 -20.47 7.32 -27.27
CA ALA A 903 -20.59 8.49 -28.13
C ALA A 903 -19.84 8.23 -29.46
N SER A 904 -20.53 8.36 -30.59
CA SER A 904 -19.98 8.07 -31.92
C SER A 904 -18.88 9.03 -32.33
N THR A 905 -17.94 8.61 -33.19
CA THR A 905 -16.96 9.50 -33.83
C THR A 905 -17.51 10.27 -35.02
N ASP A 906 -18.66 9.86 -35.58
CA ASP A 906 -19.28 10.47 -36.76
C ASP A 906 -20.14 11.69 -36.37
N PRO A 907 -19.97 12.86 -37.01
CA PRO A 907 -20.82 14.03 -36.80
C PRO A 907 -22.28 13.86 -37.23
N ASN A 908 -22.60 12.80 -38.00
CA ASN A 908 -23.97 12.51 -38.44
C ASN A 908 -24.77 11.66 -37.43
N ASP A 909 -24.13 11.18 -36.37
CA ASP A 909 -24.77 10.33 -35.36
C ASP A 909 -25.42 11.18 -34.24
N LEU A 910 -26.52 10.67 -33.69
CA LEU A 910 -27.32 11.34 -32.66
C LEU A 910 -26.57 11.46 -31.31
N GLU A 911 -26.94 12.46 -30.50
CA GLU A 911 -26.40 12.63 -29.14
C GLU A 911 -26.65 11.38 -28.29
N ALA A 912 -25.63 10.98 -27.50
CA ALA A 912 -25.74 9.79 -26.67
C ALA A 912 -26.69 10.03 -25.49
N LEU A 913 -27.70 9.17 -25.35
CA LEU A 913 -28.69 9.23 -24.27
C LEU A 913 -28.00 9.11 -22.90
N THR A 914 -28.42 9.92 -21.91
CA THR A 914 -27.95 9.86 -20.51
C THR A 914 -29.09 9.44 -19.59
N PRO A 915 -28.81 8.87 -18.39
CA PRO A 915 -29.87 8.59 -17.42
C PRO A 915 -30.71 9.83 -17.06
N ASN A 916 -30.10 11.02 -16.93
CA ASN A 916 -30.83 12.27 -16.67
C ASN A 916 -31.81 12.64 -17.80
N HIS A 917 -31.53 12.29 -19.06
CA HIS A 917 -32.50 12.49 -20.14
C HIS A 917 -33.78 11.67 -19.92
N LEU A 918 -33.66 10.48 -19.33
CA LEU A 918 -34.79 9.61 -19.04
C LEU A 918 -35.50 9.96 -17.71
N LEU A 919 -34.76 10.47 -16.72
CA LEU A 919 -35.31 10.80 -15.40
C LEU A 919 -35.96 12.18 -15.33
N LEU A 920 -35.32 13.17 -15.96
CA LEU A 920 -35.76 14.57 -15.86
C LEU A 920 -36.55 15.00 -17.09
N LEU A 921 -36.51 14.21 -18.18
CA LEU A 921 -37.03 14.57 -19.50
C LEU A 921 -36.52 15.96 -19.97
N LYS A 922 -35.37 16.39 -19.44
CA LYS A 922 -34.72 17.67 -19.70
C LYS A 922 -33.35 17.41 -20.30
N THR A 923 -33.04 18.14 -21.37
CA THR A 923 -31.74 18.11 -22.07
C THR A 923 -30.64 18.92 -21.38
N LYS A 924 -30.96 19.62 -20.27
CA LYS A 924 -30.03 20.44 -19.49
C LYS A 924 -30.04 20.00 -18.02
N PRO A 925 -28.87 19.92 -17.35
CA PRO A 925 -28.82 19.75 -15.90
C PRO A 925 -29.42 20.99 -15.22
N SER A 926 -30.28 20.77 -14.21
CA SER A 926 -30.83 21.86 -13.39
C SER A 926 -29.81 22.33 -12.36
N PHE A 927 -29.58 23.65 -12.30
CA PHE A 927 -28.76 24.30 -11.29
C PHE A 927 -29.43 24.26 -9.89
N PRO A 928 -28.68 24.23 -8.77
CA PRO A 928 -29.25 24.28 -7.43
C PRO A 928 -29.79 25.69 -7.07
N PRO A 929 -30.84 25.79 -6.23
CA PRO A 929 -31.43 27.07 -5.78
C PRO A 929 -30.54 27.78 -4.75
N GLY A 930 -30.29 29.08 -4.91
CA GLY A 930 -29.39 29.87 -4.06
C GLY A 930 -30.03 31.09 -3.39
N LEU A 931 -29.73 31.27 -2.09
CA LEU A 931 -29.46 32.53 -1.35
C LEU A 931 -29.30 32.17 0.14
N PHE A 932 -28.11 32.37 0.72
CA PHE A 932 -27.83 32.12 2.15
C PHE A 932 -27.01 33.25 2.78
N HIS A 933 -27.27 33.58 4.04
CA HIS A 933 -26.75 34.76 4.75
C HIS A 933 -25.45 34.49 5.52
N LYS A 934 -24.85 35.57 6.05
CA LYS A 934 -23.46 35.67 6.51
C LYS A 934 -23.07 34.77 7.69
N GLU A 935 -24.03 34.17 8.40
CA GLU A 935 -23.74 33.21 9.47
C GLU A 935 -23.29 31.82 8.94
N ASP A 936 -23.48 31.52 7.63
CA ASP A 936 -23.11 30.24 7.01
C ASP A 936 -21.64 30.14 6.56
N ILE A 937 -20.73 30.17 7.54
CA ILE A 937 -19.27 30.15 7.32
C ILE A 937 -18.79 28.82 6.68
N TYR A 938 -19.56 27.73 6.79
CA TYR A 938 -19.25 26.45 6.15
C TYR A 938 -19.52 26.43 4.64
N ALA A 939 -20.60 27.07 4.18
CA ALA A 939 -20.96 27.10 2.76
C ALA A 939 -19.96 27.93 1.93
N ARG A 940 -19.35 28.98 2.50
CA ARG A 940 -18.42 29.87 1.79
C ARG A 940 -17.13 29.20 1.28
N ARG A 941 -16.67 28.13 1.93
CA ARG A 941 -15.45 27.38 1.55
C ARG A 941 -15.71 26.24 0.57
N ILE A 942 -16.89 25.62 0.65
CA ILE A 942 -17.38 24.68 -0.37
C ILE A 942 -17.70 25.48 -1.65
N TYR A 943 -18.33 26.63 -1.51
CA TYR A 943 -18.71 27.48 -2.62
C TYR A 943 -17.56 28.33 -3.19
N PHE A 944 -16.37 28.48 -2.58
CA PHE A 944 -15.24 29.13 -3.29
C PHE A 944 -14.75 28.32 -4.50
N PHE A 945 -15.08 27.01 -4.54
CA PHE A 945 -14.87 26.16 -5.70
C PHE A 945 -16.06 26.21 -6.70
N PHE A 946 -17.27 26.55 -6.24
CA PHE A 946 -18.48 26.69 -7.07
C PHE A 946 -18.79 28.14 -7.52
N SER A 947 -18.29 29.17 -6.83
CA SER A 947 -18.44 30.59 -7.17
C SER A 947 -17.61 31.00 -8.39
N VAL A 948 -16.66 30.16 -8.81
CA VAL A 948 -15.95 30.30 -10.08
C VAL A 948 -16.83 29.89 -11.27
N LEU A 949 -17.96 29.20 -11.03
CA LEU A 949 -19.02 28.93 -12.01
C LEU A 949 -20.13 30.01 -12.01
N ASP A 950 -20.10 30.97 -11.09
CA ASP A 950 -21.26 31.85 -10.76
C ASP A 950 -21.19 33.28 -11.34
N ALA A 951 -20.33 33.55 -12.33
CA ALA A 951 -20.18 34.89 -12.92
C ALA A 951 -20.84 35.05 -14.29
N SER A 952 -22.02 34.45 -14.49
CA SER A 952 -22.87 34.74 -15.65
C SER A 952 -24.36 34.60 -15.32
N SER A 953 -24.94 35.73 -14.90
CA SER A 953 -26.36 36.17 -14.94
C SER A 953 -27.36 35.72 -13.88
N VAL A 954 -28.20 36.58 -13.30
CA VAL A 954 -28.53 38.01 -13.53
C VAL A 954 -29.27 38.57 -12.31
N SER A 955 -29.13 39.89 -12.06
CA SER A 955 -29.98 40.69 -11.16
C SER A 955 -31.37 40.95 -11.79
N LEU A 956 -32.45 40.59 -11.11
CA LEU A 956 -33.80 41.10 -11.40
C LEU A 956 -34.14 42.23 -10.43
N CYS A 957 -34.64 43.35 -10.97
CA CYS A 957 -35.29 44.42 -10.21
C CYS A 957 -36.82 44.26 -10.38
N PRO A 958 -37.64 44.63 -9.37
CA PRO A 958 -39.07 44.34 -9.32
C PRO A 958 -39.89 45.37 -10.12
N THR A 959 -41.17 45.05 -10.38
CA THR A 959 -42.25 45.87 -10.98
C THR A 959 -42.54 45.58 -12.46
N VAL A 960 -43.41 44.59 -12.72
CA VAL A 960 -44.52 44.55 -13.73
C VAL A 960 -45.27 43.23 -13.44
N MET A 961 -46.28 43.28 -12.56
CA MET A 961 -47.72 43.21 -12.88
C MET A 961 -48.22 41.83 -13.32
N ILE A 962 -49.01 41.24 -12.40
CA ILE A 962 -50.41 40.85 -12.65
C ILE A 962 -50.87 41.22 -14.06
N LEU A 963 -51.13 40.22 -14.91
CA LEU A 963 -52.20 40.24 -15.90
C LEU A 963 -52.55 38.78 -16.27
N LEU A 964 -53.76 38.42 -15.83
CA LEU A 964 -54.75 37.57 -16.51
C LEU A 964 -54.63 36.04 -16.41
N THR A 965 -55.41 35.53 -15.44
CA THR A 965 -56.51 34.58 -15.68
C THR A 965 -56.79 34.20 -17.15
N LYS A 966 -56.49 32.94 -17.49
CA LYS A 966 -57.46 31.97 -18.01
C LYS A 966 -56.94 30.55 -17.83
#